data_AF-A0A4Q0VTC9-F1
#
_entry.id   AF-A0A4Q0VTC9-F1
#
_cell.length_a   1.000
_cell.length_b   1.000
_cell.length_c   1.000
_cell.angle_alpha   90.00
_cell.angle_beta   90.00
_cell.angle_gamma   90.00
#
_symmetry.space_group_name_H-M   'P 1'
#
loop_
_entity.id
_entity.type
_entity.pdbx_description
1 polymer ?
#
loop_
_entity_poly.entity_id
_entity_poly.type
_entity_poly.pdbx_seq_one_letter_code
_entity_poly.pdbx_strand_id
1 'polypeptide(L)'
;MNILYVYKPLIEKDTVYYHWNFTRNPNVFKRNEFYIKYDGLFIEDINLAAYYEIFLGLIIPILKSLNDDFLILFPKEIPEATVDFWLSINEATNITVFPTVKEKSLLWGERVETKQIGILLGGGKDSLFALKLNEELFGKENLLVVSFVFPIDYSMKNDLDIRRDSFTLKNVKEAGITSQKIYTDFRSIFSNYTYFNTLHTQLYFLMSYPLYVKYNLSYLTYSYEFTHYWNVNSDGERFFHFKKSRPEFDQFLSNYMYSRFGKQVTIFNSNYYLSETLAFQMIHERYKALNDLMMCEAKTSVTKKWCEKCYKCGEYVLYCLKNKYVDQSLNFDHFLTESEFIKNIIRIVEDQTGARNEDGNIHWFQGLISPIHYMSFCHIIYSIDLNYWRDKLSQEAIRNLGKLIDWFGARDYRILDSYSLEALQALELPFEKEMINILDQHTTPDDSEVLEILYGNNSVKIDYRLQYPLSFIKNATNKNDVVSSEIIQKSLPQFHTRYESQVVARNLETMNEIPFEQKYDYRGVSFYINKSAPAKGDMVELTYCFNNLIKDRFYHLHVTILSPYTSPIYKNRFKYKILPDMCGGLEEDIAFWDKENSIHLFFQSTSEEHKITIKIETLFNCEPWNWGKAAELIIKTLDINEISKIERNHISWSSPFSKQI
;
A
#
# COMPACT_ATOMS: atom_id res chain seq x y z
N MET A 1 -5.57 25.00 2.04
CA MET A 1 -4.48 24.01 1.94
C MET A 1 -4.45 23.15 3.19
N ASN A 2 -4.65 21.84 3.05
CA ASN A 2 -4.49 20.84 4.10
C ASN A 2 -3.03 20.36 4.12
N ILE A 3 -2.52 19.95 5.28
CA ILE A 3 -1.11 19.60 5.43
C ILE A 3 -1.00 18.19 5.95
N LEU A 4 -0.14 17.40 5.32
CA LEU A 4 0.22 16.05 5.74
C LEU A 4 1.65 16.08 6.30
N TYR A 5 1.80 15.83 7.60
CA TYR A 5 3.09 15.73 8.28
C TYR A 5 3.58 14.29 8.25
N VAL A 6 4.70 14.04 7.60
CA VAL A 6 5.33 12.72 7.51
C VAL A 6 6.31 12.54 8.65
N TYR A 7 6.27 11.39 9.31
CA TYR A 7 7.20 11.05 10.37
C TYR A 7 8.44 10.40 9.75
N LYS A 8 9.56 10.41 10.48
CA LYS A 8 10.72 9.61 10.05
C LYS A 8 10.33 8.13 10.07
N PRO A 9 10.49 7.39 8.95
CA PRO A 9 10.24 5.95 8.94
C PRO A 9 11.09 5.24 9.99
N LEU A 10 10.47 4.35 10.75
CA LEU A 10 11.16 3.46 11.67
C LEU A 10 11.49 2.18 10.93
N ILE A 11 12.77 1.79 10.91
CA ILE A 11 13.24 0.59 10.22
C ILE A 11 13.79 -0.34 11.28
N GLU A 12 13.25 -1.55 11.35
CA GLU A 12 13.65 -2.59 12.29
C GLU A 12 13.89 -3.87 11.50
N LYS A 13 15.17 -4.24 11.31
CA LYS A 13 15.59 -5.43 10.55
C LYS A 13 14.97 -5.47 9.14
N ASP A 14 13.88 -6.21 9.00
CA ASP A 14 13.21 -6.53 7.74
C ASP A 14 11.90 -5.74 7.53
N THR A 15 11.55 -4.84 8.47
CA THR A 15 10.29 -4.11 8.46
C THR A 15 10.50 -2.61 8.53
N VAL A 16 9.73 -1.86 7.73
CA VAL A 16 9.64 -0.39 7.80
C VAL A 16 8.23 0.03 8.19
N TYR A 17 8.14 0.99 9.11
CA TYR A 17 6.89 1.56 9.61
C TYR A 17 6.78 3.03 9.21
N TYR A 18 5.62 3.39 8.67
CA TYR A 18 5.27 4.74 8.25
C TYR A 18 4.17 5.29 9.16
N HIS A 19 4.33 6.56 9.53
CA HIS A 19 3.33 7.30 10.31
C HIS A 19 3.20 8.71 9.74
N TRP A 20 1.99 9.25 9.77
CA TRP A 20 1.73 10.64 9.38
C TRP A 20 0.57 11.23 10.18
N ASN A 21 0.35 12.53 10.00
CA ASN A 21 -0.84 13.20 10.50
C ASN A 21 -1.30 14.29 9.54
N PHE A 22 -2.55 14.71 9.69
CA PHE A 22 -3.12 15.81 8.93
C PHE A 22 -3.44 16.99 9.84
N THR A 23 -3.34 18.23 9.34
CA THR A 23 -3.97 19.38 9.99
C THR A 23 -5.48 19.24 10.10
N ARG A 24 -6.11 18.68 9.05
CA ARG A 24 -7.54 18.38 9.02
C ARG A 24 -7.72 16.98 8.45
N ASN A 25 -8.38 16.10 9.19
CA ASN A 25 -8.59 14.73 8.75
C ASN A 25 -9.46 14.70 7.46
N PRO A 26 -8.93 14.21 6.32
CA PRO A 26 -9.70 14.10 5.08
C PRO A 26 -10.62 12.87 5.04
N ASN A 27 -10.68 12.07 6.12
CA ASN A 27 -11.45 10.84 6.25
C ASN A 27 -11.13 9.75 5.21
N VAL A 28 -9.88 9.74 4.73
CA VAL A 28 -9.37 8.75 3.75
C VAL A 28 -8.81 7.50 4.42
N PHE A 29 -8.22 7.66 5.60
CA PHE A 29 -7.59 6.57 6.36
C PHE A 29 -8.32 6.35 7.68
N LYS A 30 -8.50 5.09 8.08
CA LYS A 30 -8.95 4.66 9.42
C LYS A 30 -7.88 4.91 10.47
N ARG A 31 -6.61 4.86 10.06
CA ARG A 31 -5.42 5.15 10.87
C ARG A 31 -4.31 5.71 9.97
N ASN A 32 -3.48 6.60 10.52
CA ASN A 32 -2.41 7.27 9.77
C ASN A 32 -1.07 6.55 9.94
N GLU A 33 -1.09 5.23 9.79
CA GLU A 33 0.09 4.38 9.92
C GLU A 33 -0.06 3.12 9.06
N PHE A 34 1.05 2.58 8.59
CA PHE A 34 1.13 1.25 8.00
C PHE A 34 2.56 0.72 8.05
N TYR A 35 2.75 -0.57 7.79
CA TYR A 35 4.08 -1.16 7.68
C TYR A 35 4.29 -1.89 6.35
N ILE A 36 5.55 -2.09 5.99
CA ILE A 36 5.97 -3.02 4.94
C ILE A 36 7.06 -3.92 5.51
N LYS A 37 6.86 -5.24 5.50
CA LYS A 37 7.82 -6.26 5.92
C LYS A 37 8.34 -7.03 4.70
N TYR A 38 9.64 -7.16 4.58
CA TYR A 38 10.36 -7.91 3.55
C TYR A 38 10.88 -9.20 4.15
N ASP A 39 10.09 -10.27 4.13
CA ASP A 39 10.34 -11.48 4.93
C ASP A 39 11.79 -11.99 4.86
N GLY A 40 12.50 -11.93 6.00
CA GLY A 40 13.87 -12.44 6.10
C GLY A 40 14.94 -11.61 5.38
N LEU A 41 14.60 -10.44 4.83
CA LEU A 41 15.52 -9.55 4.13
C LEU A 41 15.79 -8.31 4.99
N PHE A 42 16.98 -8.19 5.55
CA PHE A 42 17.36 -6.99 6.30
C PHE A 42 17.52 -5.79 5.38
N ILE A 43 16.90 -4.67 5.73
CA ILE A 43 16.78 -3.46 4.91
C ILE A 43 17.34 -2.21 5.61
N GLU A 44 17.92 -2.36 6.81
CA GLU A 44 18.44 -1.25 7.64
C GLU A 44 19.59 -0.47 6.99
N ASP A 45 20.34 -1.11 6.10
CA ASP A 45 21.47 -0.55 5.34
C ASP A 45 21.03 0.26 4.10
N ILE A 46 19.75 0.19 3.72
CA ILE A 46 19.22 0.97 2.59
C ILE A 46 19.06 2.43 3.01
N ASN A 47 19.50 3.34 2.16
CA ASN A 47 19.39 4.78 2.40
C ASN A 47 17.94 5.21 2.74
N LEU A 48 17.80 5.94 3.85
CA LEU A 48 16.52 6.43 4.37
C LEU A 48 15.67 7.18 3.33
N ALA A 49 16.29 7.85 2.36
CA ALA A 49 15.61 8.55 1.28
C ALA A 49 14.69 7.64 0.44
N ALA A 50 15.06 6.35 0.26
CA ALA A 50 14.22 5.39 -0.45
C ALA A 50 12.86 5.20 0.25
N TYR A 51 12.82 5.18 1.58
CA TYR A 51 11.57 5.01 2.32
C TYR A 51 10.66 6.23 2.22
N TYR A 52 11.23 7.44 2.25
CA TYR A 52 10.43 8.64 1.98
C TYR A 52 9.86 8.64 0.56
N GLU A 53 10.61 8.15 -0.41
CA GLU A 53 10.17 8.01 -1.80
C GLU A 53 9.04 6.98 -1.95
N ILE A 54 9.16 5.81 -1.30
CA ILE A 54 8.08 4.82 -1.23
C ILE A 54 6.81 5.46 -0.65
N PHE A 55 6.93 6.16 0.48
CA PHE A 55 5.79 6.85 1.09
C PHE A 55 5.18 7.88 0.14
N LEU A 56 6.01 8.74 -0.46
CA LEU A 56 5.58 9.80 -1.35
C LEU A 56 4.81 9.25 -2.56
N GLY A 57 5.39 8.25 -3.23
CA GLY A 57 4.78 7.58 -4.35
C GLY A 57 3.46 6.90 -3.96
N LEU A 58 3.36 6.26 -2.79
CA LEU A 58 2.10 5.65 -2.38
C LEU A 58 1.02 6.68 -2.04
N ILE A 59 1.37 7.84 -1.48
CA ILE A 59 0.40 8.80 -0.96
C ILE A 59 -0.13 9.79 -2.01
N ILE A 60 0.70 10.22 -2.96
CA ILE A 60 0.30 11.17 -4.03
C ILE A 60 -0.98 10.77 -4.79
N PRO A 61 -1.12 9.55 -5.37
CA PRO A 61 -2.31 9.19 -6.13
C PRO A 61 -3.59 9.25 -5.29
N ILE A 62 -3.47 8.97 -3.99
CA ILE A 62 -4.59 9.01 -3.05
C ILE A 62 -5.00 10.46 -2.82
N LEU A 63 -4.07 11.34 -2.44
CA LEU A 63 -4.38 12.75 -2.17
C LEU A 63 -4.83 13.50 -3.42
N LYS A 64 -4.29 13.17 -4.59
CA LYS A 64 -4.73 13.73 -5.87
C LYS A 64 -6.22 13.50 -6.11
N SER A 65 -6.75 12.35 -5.70
CA SER A 65 -8.16 12.02 -5.91
C SER A 65 -9.12 12.83 -5.03
N LEU A 66 -8.59 13.67 -4.14
CA LEU A 66 -9.36 14.50 -3.22
C LEU A 66 -9.46 15.92 -3.77
N ASN A 67 -10.63 16.54 -3.57
CA ASN A 67 -10.91 17.92 -4.01
C ASN A 67 -10.35 18.97 -3.02
N ASP A 68 -9.09 18.82 -2.61
CA ASP A 68 -8.40 19.72 -1.68
C ASP A 68 -6.95 19.95 -2.15
N ASP A 69 -6.38 21.12 -1.82
CA ASP A 69 -4.95 21.38 -1.99
C ASP A 69 -4.17 20.84 -0.79
N PHE A 70 -3.08 20.10 -1.04
CA PHE A 70 -2.24 19.48 -0.03
C PHE A 70 -0.79 20.00 -0.03
N LEU A 71 -0.25 20.18 1.16
CA LEU A 71 1.19 20.29 1.39
C LEU A 71 1.68 19.05 2.15
N ILE A 72 2.59 18.29 1.55
CA ILE A 72 3.27 17.17 2.22
C ILE A 72 4.56 17.69 2.86
N LEU A 73 4.64 17.63 4.18
CA LEU A 73 5.80 18.06 4.97
C LEU A 73 6.61 16.86 5.44
N PHE A 74 7.82 16.73 4.92
CA PHE A 74 8.79 15.74 5.36
C PHE A 74 9.70 16.29 6.47
N PRO A 75 10.24 15.43 7.34
CA PRO A 75 11.11 15.85 8.43
C PRO A 75 12.55 16.14 7.96
N LYS A 76 12.85 15.87 6.68
CA LYS A 76 14.14 16.10 6.01
C LYS A 76 13.90 16.43 4.53
N GLU A 77 14.91 17.00 3.89
CA GLU A 77 14.84 17.38 2.48
C GLU A 77 14.73 16.15 1.55
N ILE A 78 13.88 16.26 0.52
CA ILE A 78 13.72 15.27 -0.55
C ILE A 78 14.23 15.87 -1.87
N PRO A 79 14.91 15.08 -2.74
CA PRO A 79 15.30 15.56 -4.06
C PRO A 79 14.13 16.13 -4.86
N GLU A 80 14.28 17.34 -5.40
CA GLU A 80 13.26 18.02 -6.22
C GLU A 80 12.86 17.17 -7.43
N ALA A 81 13.82 16.51 -8.07
CA ALA A 81 13.58 15.60 -9.19
C ALA A 81 12.71 14.38 -8.81
N THR A 82 12.82 13.89 -7.57
CA THR A 82 11.96 12.81 -7.07
C THR A 82 10.53 13.30 -6.89
N VAL A 83 10.36 14.51 -6.33
CA VAL A 83 9.04 15.12 -6.19
C VAL A 83 8.40 15.38 -7.56
N ASP A 84 9.09 16.06 -8.46
CA ASP A 84 8.61 16.38 -9.80
C ASP A 84 8.19 15.13 -10.56
N PHE A 85 8.99 14.05 -10.48
CA PHE A 85 8.64 12.78 -11.08
C PHE A 85 7.31 12.22 -10.54
N TRP A 86 7.17 12.10 -9.22
CA TRP A 86 5.97 11.51 -8.62
C TRP A 86 4.72 12.38 -8.80
N LEU A 87 4.87 13.70 -8.85
CA LEU A 87 3.79 14.61 -9.23
C LEU A 87 3.42 14.42 -10.71
N SER A 88 4.40 14.32 -11.61
CA SER A 88 4.18 14.16 -13.06
C SER A 88 3.51 12.84 -13.42
N ILE A 89 4.05 11.71 -12.95
CA ILE A 89 3.49 10.37 -13.26
C ILE A 89 2.06 10.20 -12.72
N ASN A 90 1.72 10.92 -11.66
CA ASN A 90 0.37 10.93 -11.11
C ASN A 90 -0.46 12.10 -11.64
N GLU A 91 0.10 13.04 -12.38
CA GLU A 91 -0.52 14.30 -12.80
C GLU A 91 -1.17 15.06 -11.63
N ALA A 92 -0.47 15.16 -10.50
CA ALA A 92 -0.97 15.76 -9.28
C ALA A 92 -0.64 17.26 -9.24
N THR A 93 -1.61 18.10 -9.59
CA THR A 93 -1.47 19.57 -9.58
C THR A 93 -1.87 20.22 -8.27
N ASN A 94 -2.61 19.50 -7.41
CA ASN A 94 -3.12 19.97 -6.12
C ASN A 94 -2.18 19.63 -4.94
N ILE A 95 -0.96 19.15 -5.21
CA ILE A 95 -0.03 18.70 -4.19
C ILE A 95 1.29 19.46 -4.31
N THR A 96 1.77 19.97 -3.18
CA THR A 96 3.11 20.53 -3.00
C THR A 96 3.88 19.71 -1.98
N VAL A 97 5.20 19.58 -2.15
CA VAL A 97 6.06 18.82 -1.21
C VAL A 97 7.19 19.69 -0.69
N PHE A 98 7.49 19.60 0.60
CA PHE A 98 8.56 20.36 1.26
C PHE A 98 9.14 19.59 2.47
N PRO A 99 10.41 19.83 2.87
CA PRO A 99 11.43 20.59 2.15
C PRO A 99 12.04 19.82 0.98
N THR A 100 12.51 20.55 -0.03
CA THR A 100 13.17 19.97 -1.20
C THR A 100 14.60 20.48 -1.38
N VAL A 101 15.45 19.64 -1.98
CA VAL A 101 16.84 19.93 -2.30
C VAL A 101 17.13 19.62 -3.77
N LYS A 102 18.04 20.36 -4.40
CA LYS A 102 18.42 20.15 -5.81
C LYS A 102 19.36 18.96 -6.01
N GLU A 103 19.99 18.48 -4.95
CA GLU A 103 20.94 17.39 -5.01
C GLU A 103 20.25 16.05 -5.31
N LYS A 104 20.91 15.25 -6.14
CA LYS A 104 20.49 13.87 -6.41
C LYS A 104 21.08 12.96 -5.33
N SER A 105 20.24 12.15 -4.69
CA SER A 105 20.72 11.06 -3.85
C SER A 105 20.79 9.77 -4.67
N LEU A 106 21.98 9.20 -4.88
CA LEU A 106 22.06 7.83 -5.38
C LEU A 106 21.62 6.87 -4.28
N LEU A 107 20.85 5.87 -4.65
CA LEU A 107 20.34 4.88 -3.71
C LEU A 107 21.23 3.64 -3.76
N TRP A 108 21.74 3.27 -2.59
CA TRP A 108 22.68 2.17 -2.40
C TRP A 108 22.29 1.38 -1.14
N GLY A 109 22.78 0.14 -1.10
CA GLY A 109 22.63 -0.81 0.01
C GLY A 109 23.47 -2.06 -0.29
N GLU A 110 23.71 -2.87 0.73
CA GLU A 110 24.42 -4.13 0.61
C GLU A 110 23.60 -5.14 -0.20
N ARG A 111 24.26 -5.80 -1.15
CA ARG A 111 23.64 -6.82 -2.00
C ARG A 111 23.64 -8.16 -1.29
N VAL A 112 22.55 -8.89 -1.39
CA VAL A 112 22.45 -10.27 -0.90
C VAL A 112 22.72 -11.25 -2.02
N GLU A 113 22.11 -11.01 -3.18
CA GLU A 113 22.24 -11.86 -4.36
C GLU A 113 22.08 -10.99 -5.62
N THR A 114 22.40 -11.52 -6.80
CA THR A 114 22.02 -10.90 -8.06
C THR A 114 20.99 -11.76 -8.75
N LYS A 115 19.84 -11.16 -9.07
CA LYS A 115 18.79 -11.73 -9.92
C LYS A 115 18.58 -10.78 -11.09
N GLN A 116 18.32 -11.32 -12.28
CA GLN A 116 18.12 -10.50 -13.47
C GLN A 116 16.73 -9.88 -13.47
N ILE A 117 15.69 -10.68 -13.18
CA ILE A 117 14.29 -10.27 -13.29
C ILE A 117 13.49 -10.62 -12.03
N GLY A 118 12.71 -9.64 -11.56
CA GLY A 118 11.65 -9.82 -10.59
C GLY A 118 10.30 -10.07 -11.28
N ILE A 119 9.51 -11.01 -10.77
CA ILE A 119 8.17 -11.33 -11.30
C ILE A 119 7.15 -11.15 -10.18
N LEU A 120 6.21 -10.24 -10.39
CA LEU A 120 5.09 -10.01 -9.46
C LEU A 120 4.07 -11.14 -9.59
N LEU A 121 4.15 -12.13 -8.69
CA LEU A 121 3.37 -13.37 -8.79
C LEU A 121 2.12 -13.32 -7.91
N GLY A 122 0.94 -13.30 -8.55
CA GLY A 122 -0.35 -13.49 -7.91
C GLY A 122 -0.80 -14.95 -7.84
N GLY A 123 -0.30 -15.79 -8.76
CA GLY A 123 -0.71 -17.19 -8.93
C GLY A 123 -1.81 -17.38 -9.97
N GLY A 124 -2.44 -16.31 -10.45
CA GLY A 124 -3.34 -16.36 -11.60
C GLY A 124 -2.60 -16.65 -12.92
N LYS A 125 -3.38 -16.93 -13.97
CA LYS A 125 -2.88 -17.29 -15.31
C LYS A 125 -1.83 -16.29 -15.83
N ASP A 126 -2.07 -14.99 -15.67
CA ASP A 126 -1.25 -13.94 -16.29
C ASP A 126 0.16 -13.96 -15.72
N SER A 127 0.24 -13.94 -14.38
CA SER A 127 1.51 -14.00 -13.65
C SER A 127 2.21 -15.36 -13.74
N LEU A 128 1.46 -16.46 -13.94
CA LEU A 128 2.04 -17.79 -14.12
C LEU A 128 2.64 -17.95 -15.54
N PHE A 129 1.96 -17.45 -16.56
CA PHE A 129 2.53 -17.35 -17.91
C PHE A 129 3.82 -16.53 -17.89
N ALA A 130 3.78 -15.36 -17.26
CA ALA A 130 4.96 -14.52 -17.11
C ALA A 130 6.11 -15.25 -16.41
N LEU A 131 5.82 -16.00 -15.33
CA LEU A 131 6.82 -16.82 -14.67
C LEU A 131 7.45 -17.84 -15.62
N LYS A 132 6.63 -18.58 -16.37
CA LYS A 132 7.10 -19.67 -17.24
C LYS A 132 7.85 -19.18 -18.46
N LEU A 133 7.38 -18.10 -19.09
CA LEU A 133 8.10 -17.46 -20.18
C LEU A 133 9.47 -16.95 -19.73
N ASN A 134 9.53 -16.26 -18.59
CA ASN A 134 10.80 -15.73 -18.10
C ASN A 134 11.73 -16.82 -17.55
N GLU A 135 11.20 -17.93 -17.04
CA GLU A 135 11.98 -19.13 -16.70
C GLU A 135 12.69 -19.69 -17.94
N GLU A 136 12.02 -19.70 -19.09
CA GLU A 136 12.61 -20.12 -20.36
C GLU A 136 13.62 -19.12 -20.92
N LEU A 137 13.34 -17.82 -20.83
CA LEU A 137 14.21 -16.77 -21.37
C LEU A 137 15.49 -16.56 -20.56
N PHE A 138 15.39 -16.60 -19.22
CA PHE A 138 16.48 -16.19 -18.33
C PHE A 138 17.06 -17.32 -17.50
N GLY A 139 16.40 -18.48 -17.41
CA GLY A 139 16.77 -19.53 -16.48
C GLY A 139 16.32 -19.22 -15.05
N LYS A 140 15.94 -20.27 -14.32
CA LYS A 140 15.34 -20.19 -12.99
C LYS A 140 16.20 -19.52 -11.92
N GLU A 141 17.52 -19.62 -12.04
CA GLU A 141 18.50 -19.03 -11.13
C GLU A 141 18.54 -17.50 -11.22
N ASN A 142 18.12 -16.93 -12.34
CA ASN A 142 18.11 -15.49 -12.59
C ASN A 142 16.76 -14.84 -12.21
N LEU A 143 15.79 -15.63 -11.75
CA LEU A 143 14.47 -15.16 -11.36
C LEU A 143 14.37 -14.83 -9.86
N LEU A 144 13.60 -13.79 -9.57
CA LEU A 144 13.07 -13.51 -8.25
C LEU A 144 11.54 -13.46 -8.32
N VAL A 145 10.85 -14.40 -7.68
CA VAL A 145 9.40 -14.31 -7.52
C VAL A 145 9.07 -13.39 -6.36
N VAL A 146 8.33 -12.32 -6.62
CA VAL A 146 7.89 -11.35 -5.61
C VAL A 146 6.42 -11.59 -5.31
N SER A 147 6.10 -11.93 -4.06
CA SER A 147 4.76 -12.32 -3.63
C SER A 147 4.24 -11.43 -2.50
N PHE A 148 3.10 -10.80 -2.72
CA PHE A 148 2.50 -9.86 -1.76
C PHE A 148 1.47 -10.52 -0.83
N VAL A 149 1.56 -10.29 0.47
CA VAL A 149 0.59 -10.71 1.49
C VAL A 149 0.00 -9.48 2.17
N PHE A 150 -1.17 -9.06 1.71
CA PHE A 150 -1.75 -7.74 1.96
C PHE A 150 -3.29 -7.86 1.98
N PRO A 151 -3.83 -8.53 3.01
CA PRO A 151 -5.24 -8.92 3.06
C PRO A 151 -6.17 -7.70 3.16
N ILE A 152 -7.41 -7.85 2.69
CA ILE A 152 -8.47 -6.84 2.89
C ILE A 152 -8.80 -6.73 4.38
N ASP A 153 -9.04 -7.88 5.01
CA ASP A 153 -9.20 -8.02 6.45
C ASP A 153 -7.91 -8.56 7.05
N TYR A 154 -7.25 -7.73 7.87
CA TYR A 154 -5.99 -8.07 8.51
C TYR A 154 -6.08 -9.32 9.40
N SER A 155 -7.27 -9.64 9.93
CA SER A 155 -7.50 -10.87 10.71
C SER A 155 -7.17 -12.15 9.93
N MET A 156 -7.26 -12.09 8.59
CA MET A 156 -7.07 -13.24 7.69
C MET A 156 -5.64 -13.38 7.16
N LYS A 157 -4.68 -12.61 7.67
CA LYS A 157 -3.29 -12.60 7.17
C LYS A 157 -2.66 -13.99 7.14
N ASN A 158 -2.80 -14.76 8.21
CA ASN A 158 -2.17 -16.08 8.33
C ASN A 158 -2.76 -17.09 7.34
N ASP A 159 -4.09 -17.13 7.20
CA ASP A 159 -4.77 -18.01 6.25
C ASP A 159 -4.38 -17.67 4.80
N LEU A 160 -4.29 -16.37 4.47
CA LEU A 160 -3.84 -15.92 3.16
C LEU A 160 -2.40 -16.33 2.87
N ASP A 161 -1.50 -16.22 3.86
CA ASP A 161 -0.10 -16.61 3.71
C ASP A 161 0.03 -18.11 3.47
N ILE A 162 -0.62 -18.94 4.30
CA ILE A 162 -0.64 -20.41 4.15
C ILE A 162 -1.20 -20.80 2.78
N ARG A 163 -2.28 -20.16 2.35
CA ARG A 163 -2.91 -20.41 1.05
C ARG A 163 -1.95 -20.09 -0.10
N ARG A 164 -1.26 -18.95 -0.06
CA ARG A 164 -0.27 -18.56 -1.08
C ARG A 164 0.92 -19.52 -1.10
N ASP A 165 1.43 -19.91 0.05
CA ASP A 165 2.50 -20.89 0.14
C ASP A 165 2.07 -22.25 -0.44
N SER A 166 0.85 -22.70 -0.14
CA SER A 166 0.36 -24.02 -0.55
C SER A 166 0.02 -24.12 -2.03
N PHE A 167 -0.62 -23.10 -2.60
CA PHE A 167 -1.19 -23.16 -3.96
C PHE A 167 -0.43 -22.35 -5.01
N THR A 168 0.48 -21.45 -4.61
CA THR A 168 1.20 -20.59 -5.56
C THR A 168 2.71 -20.74 -5.44
N LEU A 169 3.26 -20.68 -4.23
CA LEU A 169 4.72 -20.66 -4.05
C LEU A 169 5.34 -22.04 -3.86
N LYS A 170 4.54 -23.09 -3.55
CA LYS A 170 5.06 -24.45 -3.37
C LYS A 170 5.90 -24.91 -4.58
N ASN A 171 5.32 -24.84 -5.77
CA ASN A 171 5.96 -25.36 -6.99
C ASN A 171 7.12 -24.44 -7.44
N VAL A 172 7.05 -23.15 -7.13
CA VAL A 172 8.16 -22.19 -7.32
C VAL A 172 9.37 -22.61 -6.47
N LYS A 173 9.15 -22.89 -5.18
CA LYS A 173 10.21 -23.31 -4.25
C LYS A 173 10.77 -24.69 -4.63
N GLU A 174 9.91 -25.63 -5.00
CA GLU A 174 10.32 -26.97 -5.47
C GLU A 174 11.13 -26.92 -6.77
N ALA A 175 10.86 -25.96 -7.65
CA ALA A 175 11.67 -25.72 -8.85
C ALA A 175 13.07 -25.12 -8.54
N GLY A 176 13.26 -24.60 -7.32
CA GLY A 176 14.49 -23.93 -6.89
C GLY A 176 14.55 -22.45 -7.27
N ILE A 177 13.41 -21.82 -7.55
CA ILE A 177 13.32 -20.38 -7.84
C ILE A 177 13.26 -19.60 -6.53
N THR A 178 14.10 -18.57 -6.40
CA THR A 178 14.09 -17.70 -5.21
C THR A 178 12.77 -16.91 -5.15
N SER A 179 12.14 -16.89 -3.98
CA SER A 179 10.92 -16.11 -3.73
C SER A 179 11.09 -15.14 -2.56
N GLN A 180 10.67 -13.90 -2.74
CA GLN A 180 10.58 -12.89 -1.68
C GLN A 180 9.12 -12.58 -1.36
N LYS A 181 8.73 -12.75 -0.10
CA LYS A 181 7.41 -12.33 0.39
C LYS A 181 7.46 -10.90 0.94
N ILE A 182 6.47 -10.09 0.58
CA ILE A 182 6.27 -8.74 1.10
C ILE A 182 4.93 -8.70 1.84
N TYR A 183 4.94 -8.34 3.12
CA TYR A 183 3.73 -8.19 3.92
C TYR A 183 3.42 -6.73 4.19
N THR A 184 2.16 -6.34 4.14
CA THR A 184 1.72 -5.00 4.53
C THR A 184 0.27 -5.00 4.97
N ASP A 185 -0.08 -4.07 5.85
CA ASP A 185 -1.46 -3.78 6.22
C ASP A 185 -2.06 -2.57 5.47
N PHE A 186 -1.33 -2.00 4.49
CA PHE A 186 -1.70 -0.77 3.79
C PHE A 186 -3.09 -0.83 3.16
N ARG A 187 -3.53 -1.99 2.67
CA ARG A 187 -4.90 -2.14 2.13
C ARG A 187 -5.98 -1.99 3.20
N SER A 188 -5.71 -2.39 4.44
CA SER A 188 -6.69 -2.41 5.53
C SER A 188 -6.91 -1.03 6.16
N ILE A 189 -5.97 -0.10 5.96
CA ILE A 189 -6.01 1.22 6.61
C ILE A 189 -6.94 2.22 5.93
N PHE A 190 -7.44 1.93 4.73
CA PHE A 190 -8.34 2.83 4.02
C PHE A 190 -9.75 2.80 4.58
N SER A 191 -10.40 3.96 4.64
CA SER A 191 -11.82 4.09 5.01
C SER A 191 -12.74 3.52 3.92
N ASN A 192 -12.34 3.68 2.65
CA ASN A 192 -13.02 3.16 1.47
C ASN A 192 -12.04 2.54 0.47
N TYR A 193 -12.44 1.43 -0.15
CA TYR A 193 -11.67 0.71 -1.15
C TYR A 193 -11.40 1.50 -2.43
N THR A 194 -12.25 2.49 -2.77
CA THR A 194 -12.05 3.33 -3.96
C THR A 194 -10.73 4.10 -3.93
N TYR A 195 -10.31 4.59 -2.76
CA TYR A 195 -9.03 5.28 -2.61
C TYR A 195 -7.83 4.37 -2.88
N PHE A 196 -7.90 3.11 -2.43
CA PHE A 196 -6.84 2.14 -2.68
C PHE A 196 -6.66 1.86 -4.18
N ASN A 197 -7.76 1.82 -4.95
CA ASN A 197 -7.70 1.55 -6.40
C ASN A 197 -6.96 2.65 -7.19
N THR A 198 -6.76 3.85 -6.62
CA THR A 198 -5.98 4.94 -7.27
C THR A 198 -4.50 4.62 -7.44
N LEU A 199 -3.98 3.68 -6.63
CA LEU A 199 -2.59 3.22 -6.65
C LEU A 199 -2.29 2.40 -7.91
N HIS A 200 -3.26 1.60 -8.39
CA HIS A 200 -3.04 0.70 -9.52
C HIS A 200 -1.78 -0.18 -9.33
N THR A 201 -0.99 -0.36 -10.38
CA THR A 201 0.29 -1.08 -10.42
C THR A 201 1.39 -0.44 -9.57
N GLN A 202 1.26 0.86 -9.24
CA GLN A 202 2.25 1.63 -8.50
C GLN A 202 2.55 1.08 -7.11
N LEU A 203 1.54 0.47 -6.49
CA LEU A 203 1.71 -0.26 -5.24
C LEU A 203 2.85 -1.28 -5.33
N TYR A 204 2.86 -2.10 -6.38
CA TYR A 204 3.75 -3.26 -6.46
C TYR A 204 5.19 -2.87 -6.75
N PHE A 205 5.42 -1.97 -7.71
CA PHE A 205 6.78 -1.58 -8.05
C PHE A 205 7.42 -0.66 -6.99
N LEU A 206 6.63 0.16 -6.26
CA LEU A 206 7.14 0.94 -5.14
C LEU A 206 7.47 0.07 -3.94
N MET A 207 6.58 -0.84 -3.56
CA MET A 207 6.86 -1.72 -2.43
C MET A 207 7.97 -2.74 -2.74
N SER A 208 8.33 -2.94 -4.02
CA SER A 208 9.48 -3.76 -4.41
C SER A 208 10.81 -3.00 -4.33
N TYR A 209 10.83 -1.73 -3.88
CA TYR A 209 12.01 -0.87 -3.95
C TYR A 209 13.28 -1.49 -3.33
N PRO A 210 13.23 -2.02 -2.09
CA PRO A 210 14.39 -2.69 -1.51
C PRO A 210 14.92 -3.87 -2.33
N LEU A 211 14.06 -4.52 -3.12
CA LEU A 211 14.46 -5.68 -3.91
C LEU A 211 15.36 -5.29 -5.10
N TYR A 212 15.16 -4.11 -5.71
CA TYR A 212 16.06 -3.63 -6.77
C TYR A 212 17.50 -3.45 -6.30
N VAL A 213 17.65 -3.06 -5.03
CA VAL A 213 18.95 -2.86 -4.37
C VAL A 213 19.52 -4.20 -3.94
N LYS A 214 18.77 -4.95 -3.12
CA LYS A 214 19.24 -6.18 -2.47
C LYS A 214 19.52 -7.32 -3.43
N TYR A 215 18.68 -7.46 -4.46
CA TYR A 215 18.81 -8.49 -5.49
C TYR A 215 19.45 -7.96 -6.78
N ASN A 216 19.87 -6.70 -6.81
CA ASN A 216 20.45 -6.07 -7.99
C ASN A 216 19.61 -6.26 -9.28
N LEU A 217 18.28 -6.24 -9.18
CA LEU A 217 17.38 -6.48 -10.32
C LEU A 217 17.65 -5.54 -11.49
N SER A 218 17.58 -6.08 -12.71
CA SER A 218 17.59 -5.31 -13.96
C SER A 218 16.19 -5.13 -14.53
N TYR A 219 15.28 -6.05 -14.20
CA TYR A 219 13.91 -6.04 -14.68
C TYR A 219 12.92 -6.32 -13.53
N LEU A 220 11.73 -5.73 -13.61
CA LEU A 220 10.57 -6.15 -12.83
C LEU A 220 9.35 -6.18 -13.73
N THR A 221 8.67 -7.32 -13.77
CA THR A 221 7.46 -7.48 -14.58
C THR A 221 6.21 -7.66 -13.73
N TYR A 222 5.12 -7.03 -14.19
CA TYR A 222 3.74 -7.37 -13.83
C TYR A 222 3.01 -7.90 -15.06
N SER A 223 1.76 -8.32 -14.91
CA SER A 223 1.04 -9.05 -15.96
C SER A 223 -0.43 -8.62 -16.02
N TYR A 224 -0.77 -7.84 -17.03
CA TYR A 224 -2.14 -7.51 -17.45
C TYR A 224 -2.25 -7.63 -18.97
N GLU A 225 -3.38 -8.16 -19.43
CA GLU A 225 -3.62 -8.51 -20.83
C GLU A 225 -3.98 -7.29 -21.68
N PHE A 226 -3.80 -7.38 -23.01
CA PHE A 226 -4.01 -6.25 -23.91
C PHE A 226 -5.45 -5.69 -23.85
N THR A 227 -6.43 -6.54 -23.51
CA THR A 227 -7.87 -6.20 -23.41
C THR A 227 -8.14 -5.09 -22.38
N HIS A 228 -7.21 -4.85 -21.46
CA HIS A 228 -7.27 -3.75 -20.49
C HIS A 228 -6.98 -2.37 -21.10
N TYR A 229 -6.36 -2.28 -22.27
CA TYR A 229 -5.62 -1.08 -22.72
C TYR A 229 -6.24 -0.33 -23.90
N TRP A 230 -7.56 -0.41 -24.06
CA TRP A 230 -8.27 0.39 -25.05
C TRP A 230 -8.09 1.89 -24.78
N ASN A 231 -7.96 2.65 -25.86
CA ASN A 231 -7.63 4.08 -25.85
C ASN A 231 -8.60 4.93 -26.70
N VAL A 232 -9.63 4.31 -27.28
CA VAL A 232 -10.74 4.97 -27.98
C VAL A 232 -12.06 4.36 -27.51
N ASN A 233 -12.99 5.20 -27.05
CA ASN A 233 -14.31 4.77 -26.58
C ASN A 233 -15.29 4.48 -27.74
N SER A 234 -16.52 4.07 -27.40
CA SER A 234 -17.57 3.76 -28.39
C SER A 234 -18.02 4.95 -29.23
N ASP A 235 -17.83 6.17 -28.73
CA ASP A 235 -18.15 7.40 -29.45
C ASP A 235 -17.00 7.87 -30.38
N GLY A 236 -15.89 7.15 -30.39
CA GLY A 236 -14.68 7.49 -31.16
C GLY A 236 -13.78 8.52 -30.48
N GLU A 237 -14.02 8.86 -29.22
CA GLU A 237 -13.21 9.81 -28.45
C GLU A 237 -12.01 9.11 -27.80
N ARG A 238 -10.92 9.88 -27.62
CA ARG A 238 -9.71 9.38 -26.95
C ARG A 238 -9.95 9.21 -25.45
N PHE A 239 -9.81 7.99 -24.96
CA PHE A 239 -9.92 7.66 -23.54
C PHE A 239 -8.98 6.52 -23.17
N PHE A 240 -7.94 6.79 -22.38
CA PHE A 240 -6.92 5.80 -22.05
C PHE A 240 -7.31 4.99 -20.80
N HIS A 241 -7.89 3.81 -21.01
CA HIS A 241 -8.16 2.87 -19.93
C HIS A 241 -6.85 2.23 -19.43
N PHE A 242 -6.77 1.95 -18.13
CA PHE A 242 -5.54 1.43 -17.46
C PHE A 242 -4.27 2.25 -17.78
N LYS A 243 -4.39 3.58 -17.94
CA LYS A 243 -3.31 4.44 -18.44
C LYS A 243 -1.97 4.28 -17.73
N LYS A 244 -1.96 4.10 -16.40
CA LYS A 244 -0.74 4.06 -15.58
C LYS A 244 0.11 2.79 -15.74
N SER A 245 -0.36 1.81 -16.51
CA SER A 245 0.36 0.57 -16.80
C SER A 245 0.56 0.35 -18.31
N ARG A 246 0.55 1.44 -19.07
CA ARG A 246 0.88 1.43 -20.50
C ARG A 246 2.39 1.58 -20.71
N PRO A 247 2.95 1.14 -21.85
CA PRO A 247 4.38 1.20 -22.13
C PRO A 247 4.99 2.60 -21.93
N GLU A 248 4.29 3.67 -22.29
CA GLU A 248 4.79 5.03 -22.12
C GLU A 248 4.99 5.44 -20.63
N PHE A 249 4.13 4.95 -19.72
CA PHE A 249 4.28 5.18 -18.27
C PHE A 249 5.39 4.30 -17.69
N ASP A 250 5.46 3.04 -18.12
CA ASP A 250 6.49 2.09 -17.74
C ASP A 250 7.89 2.56 -18.16
N GLN A 251 8.02 3.12 -19.38
CA GLN A 251 9.26 3.71 -19.87
C GLN A 251 9.63 4.98 -19.08
N PHE A 252 8.66 5.84 -18.78
CA PHE A 252 8.89 7.02 -17.95
C PHE A 252 9.40 6.66 -16.55
N LEU A 253 8.80 5.64 -15.94
CA LEU A 253 9.22 5.08 -14.65
C LEU A 253 10.61 4.42 -14.73
N SER A 254 10.88 3.64 -15.77
CA SER A 254 12.17 2.97 -15.97
C SER A 254 13.31 3.97 -16.16
N ASN A 255 13.09 5.03 -16.93
CA ASN A 255 14.05 6.13 -17.10
C ASN A 255 14.32 6.85 -15.77
N TYR A 256 13.28 7.06 -14.95
CA TYR A 256 13.44 7.61 -13.62
C TYR A 256 14.27 6.67 -12.73
N MET A 257 13.93 5.38 -12.66
CA MET A 257 14.66 4.39 -11.87
C MET A 257 16.13 4.28 -12.26
N TYR A 258 16.45 4.35 -13.56
CA TYR A 258 17.83 4.44 -14.05
C TYR A 258 18.62 5.57 -13.39
N SER A 259 18.01 6.75 -13.32
CA SER A 259 18.63 7.93 -12.70
C SER A 259 18.81 7.79 -11.18
N ARG A 260 17.99 6.97 -10.50
CA ARG A 260 18.04 6.77 -9.05
C ARG A 260 19.07 5.72 -8.63
N PHE A 261 19.14 4.63 -9.38
CA PHE A 261 20.04 3.50 -9.07
C PHE A 261 21.40 3.59 -9.77
N GLY A 262 21.54 4.46 -10.78
CA GLY A 262 22.76 4.55 -11.60
C GLY A 262 23.00 3.31 -12.49
N LYS A 263 21.97 2.48 -12.66
CA LYS A 263 21.96 1.27 -13.50
C LYS A 263 20.58 1.09 -14.12
N GLN A 264 20.51 0.37 -15.24
CA GLN A 264 19.24 0.11 -15.90
C GLN A 264 18.34 -0.78 -15.03
N VAL A 265 17.13 -0.29 -14.77
CA VAL A 265 16.05 -1.02 -14.12
C VAL A 265 14.80 -0.77 -14.95
N THR A 266 14.36 -1.79 -15.68
CA THR A 266 13.19 -1.72 -16.55
C THR A 266 11.99 -2.34 -15.85
N ILE A 267 10.91 -1.56 -15.73
CA ILE A 267 9.61 -2.04 -15.30
C ILE A 267 8.74 -2.16 -16.54
N PHE A 268 8.08 -3.30 -16.73
CA PHE A 268 7.24 -3.53 -17.91
C PHE A 268 6.10 -4.51 -17.62
N ASN A 269 5.11 -4.54 -18.52
CA ASN A 269 4.02 -5.49 -18.51
C ASN A 269 4.32 -6.68 -19.46
N SER A 270 4.59 -7.86 -18.91
CA SER A 270 4.88 -9.08 -19.70
C SER A 270 3.72 -9.58 -20.54
N ASN A 271 2.50 -9.05 -20.33
CA ASN A 271 1.29 -9.54 -20.98
C ASN A 271 0.60 -8.48 -21.85
N TYR A 272 1.25 -7.33 -22.09
CA TYR A 272 0.66 -6.24 -22.87
C TYR A 272 0.29 -6.63 -24.31
N TYR A 273 0.86 -7.72 -24.83
CA TYR A 273 0.68 -8.20 -26.20
C TYR A 273 -0.20 -9.44 -26.34
N LEU A 274 -0.69 -10.01 -25.24
CA LEU A 274 -1.44 -11.26 -25.26
C LEU A 274 -2.76 -11.16 -24.51
N SER A 275 -3.72 -12.00 -24.92
CA SER A 275 -4.98 -12.16 -24.21
C SER A 275 -4.86 -13.23 -23.11
N GLU A 276 -5.83 -13.21 -22.21
CA GLU A 276 -6.07 -14.24 -21.22
C GLU A 276 -6.14 -15.67 -21.80
N THR A 277 -6.66 -15.79 -23.03
CA THR A 277 -6.97 -17.05 -23.69
C THR A 277 -5.69 -17.69 -24.19
N LEU A 278 -4.85 -16.90 -24.88
CA LEU A 278 -3.53 -17.33 -25.33
C LEU A 278 -2.62 -17.63 -24.13
N ALA A 279 -2.65 -16.82 -23.06
CA ALA A 279 -1.88 -17.09 -21.84
C ALA A 279 -2.21 -18.48 -21.28
N PHE A 280 -3.50 -18.80 -21.16
CA PHE A 280 -3.95 -20.08 -20.64
C PHE A 280 -3.55 -21.25 -21.55
N GLN A 281 -3.71 -21.08 -22.86
CA GLN A 281 -3.28 -22.08 -23.85
C GLN A 281 -1.78 -22.34 -23.75
N MET A 282 -0.94 -21.31 -23.68
CA MET A 282 0.51 -21.46 -23.52
C MET A 282 0.89 -22.21 -22.24
N ILE A 283 0.26 -21.88 -21.10
CA ILE A 283 0.46 -22.61 -19.84
C ILE A 283 0.08 -24.09 -19.98
N HIS A 284 -0.98 -24.39 -20.73
CA HIS A 284 -1.43 -25.75 -20.96
C HIS A 284 -0.55 -26.53 -21.95
N GLU A 285 -0.26 -25.95 -23.10
CA GLU A 285 0.33 -26.63 -24.25
C GLU A 285 1.84 -26.67 -24.18
N ARG A 286 2.48 -25.53 -23.89
CA ARG A 286 3.93 -25.41 -23.82
C ARG A 286 4.46 -25.84 -22.46
N TYR A 287 3.92 -25.24 -21.40
CA TYR A 287 4.53 -25.33 -20.07
C TYR A 287 3.96 -26.44 -19.20
N LYS A 288 2.82 -27.03 -19.58
CA LYS A 288 2.15 -28.11 -18.85
C LYS A 288 1.91 -27.78 -17.36
N ALA A 289 1.62 -26.51 -17.06
CA ALA A 289 1.66 -25.96 -15.69
C ALA A 289 0.30 -25.53 -15.13
N LEU A 290 -0.83 -25.97 -15.72
CA LEU A 290 -2.17 -25.57 -15.25
C LEU A 290 -2.46 -25.95 -13.79
N ASN A 291 -1.83 -27.00 -13.26
CA ASN A 291 -2.00 -27.41 -11.87
C ASN A 291 -1.52 -26.34 -10.87
N ASP A 292 -0.61 -25.46 -11.29
CA ASP A 292 0.00 -24.41 -10.47
C ASP A 292 -0.88 -23.15 -10.36
N LEU A 293 -1.91 -23.05 -11.20
CA LEU A 293 -2.72 -21.86 -11.37
C LEU A 293 -3.75 -21.70 -10.25
N MET A 294 -3.78 -20.56 -9.59
CA MET A 294 -4.71 -20.20 -8.52
C MET A 294 -5.40 -18.87 -8.83
N MET A 295 -6.61 -18.94 -9.41
CA MET A 295 -7.42 -17.75 -9.74
C MET A 295 -8.44 -17.38 -8.66
N CYS A 296 -8.86 -18.33 -7.82
CA CYS A 296 -9.92 -18.08 -6.84
C CYS A 296 -9.41 -17.29 -5.61
N GLU A 297 -9.83 -16.04 -5.53
CA GLU A 297 -9.55 -15.13 -4.39
C GLU A 297 -10.71 -15.04 -3.37
N ALA A 298 -11.89 -15.55 -3.72
CA ALA A 298 -13.11 -15.44 -2.89
C ALA A 298 -13.11 -16.33 -1.63
N LYS A 299 -12.06 -17.13 -1.42
CA LYS A 299 -11.87 -17.98 -0.24
C LYS A 299 -10.46 -17.79 0.31
N THR A 300 -10.36 -17.70 1.63
CA THR A 300 -9.10 -17.84 2.39
C THR A 300 -8.84 -19.27 2.84
N SER A 301 -9.72 -20.22 2.49
CA SER A 301 -9.57 -21.63 2.86
C SER A 301 -8.19 -22.16 2.45
N VAL A 302 -7.50 -22.75 3.43
CA VAL A 302 -6.17 -23.34 3.25
C VAL A 302 -6.20 -24.73 2.61
N THR A 303 -7.38 -25.39 2.57
CA THR A 303 -7.53 -26.77 2.07
C THR A 303 -8.27 -26.86 0.73
N LYS A 304 -9.09 -25.87 0.36
CA LYS A 304 -9.85 -25.88 -0.90
C LYS A 304 -9.36 -24.80 -1.85
N LYS A 305 -8.88 -25.21 -3.03
CA LYS A 305 -8.40 -24.31 -4.09
C LYS A 305 -9.53 -23.48 -4.69
N TRP A 306 -10.71 -24.07 -4.91
CA TRP A 306 -11.85 -23.44 -5.60
C TRP A 306 -13.03 -23.16 -4.67
N CYS A 307 -13.71 -22.02 -4.88
CA CYS A 307 -14.94 -21.71 -4.16
C CYS A 307 -16.21 -22.21 -4.86
N GLU A 308 -16.12 -22.47 -6.17
CA GLU A 308 -17.22 -22.95 -7.03
C GLU A 308 -18.41 -22.00 -7.13
N LYS A 309 -18.19 -20.71 -6.83
CA LYS A 309 -19.25 -19.70 -6.77
C LYS A 309 -18.91 -18.38 -7.45
N CYS A 310 -17.63 -18.04 -7.58
CA CYS A 310 -17.21 -16.77 -8.18
C CYS A 310 -16.99 -16.91 -9.68
N TYR A 311 -17.09 -15.78 -10.39
CA TYR A 311 -16.85 -15.72 -11.83
C TYR A 311 -15.44 -16.21 -12.22
N LYS A 312 -14.41 -15.99 -11.39
CA LYS A 312 -13.05 -16.51 -11.64
C LYS A 312 -12.99 -18.06 -11.67
N CYS A 313 -13.82 -18.74 -10.88
CA CYS A 313 -13.95 -20.21 -10.97
C CYS A 313 -14.65 -20.59 -12.29
N GLY A 314 -15.66 -19.81 -12.70
CA GLY A 314 -16.34 -19.98 -13.98
C GLY A 314 -15.41 -19.82 -15.16
N GLU A 315 -14.65 -18.73 -15.21
CA GLU A 315 -13.61 -18.49 -16.23
C GLU A 315 -12.63 -19.67 -16.30
N TYR A 316 -12.09 -20.11 -15.15
CA TYR A 316 -11.19 -21.27 -15.11
C TYR A 316 -11.79 -22.53 -15.72
N VAL A 317 -13.02 -22.89 -15.34
CA VAL A 317 -13.72 -24.07 -15.91
C VAL A 317 -13.90 -23.90 -17.41
N LEU A 318 -14.33 -22.72 -17.88
CA LEU A 318 -14.52 -22.47 -19.30
C LEU A 318 -13.21 -22.54 -20.09
N TYR A 319 -12.10 -22.02 -19.57
CA TYR A 319 -10.77 -22.21 -20.18
C TYR A 319 -10.38 -23.69 -20.26
N CYS A 320 -10.62 -24.46 -19.20
CA CYS A 320 -10.37 -25.91 -19.21
C CYS A 320 -11.21 -26.61 -20.28
N LEU A 321 -12.49 -26.25 -20.39
CA LEU A 321 -13.42 -26.80 -21.38
C LEU A 321 -12.96 -26.49 -22.81
N LYS A 322 -12.57 -25.23 -23.10
CA LYS A 322 -12.00 -24.83 -24.40
C LYS A 322 -10.77 -25.68 -24.73
N ASN A 323 -9.84 -25.78 -23.79
CA ASN A 323 -8.54 -26.45 -23.98
C ASN A 323 -8.59 -27.97 -23.77
N LYS A 324 -9.79 -28.57 -23.65
CA LYS A 324 -9.98 -30.02 -23.44
C LYS A 324 -9.22 -30.60 -22.22
N TYR A 325 -8.92 -29.75 -21.24
CA TYR A 325 -8.18 -30.09 -20.03
C TYR A 325 -9.13 -30.55 -18.92
N VAL A 326 -8.81 -31.65 -18.23
CA VAL A 326 -9.58 -32.16 -17.09
C VAL A 326 -8.77 -31.93 -15.81
N ASP A 327 -9.26 -31.04 -14.94
CA ASP A 327 -8.66 -30.79 -13.64
C ASP A 327 -9.29 -31.70 -12.57
N GLN A 328 -8.49 -32.56 -11.94
CA GLN A 328 -8.97 -33.47 -10.91
C GLN A 328 -9.36 -32.75 -9.60
N SER A 329 -8.89 -31.51 -9.40
CA SER A 329 -9.18 -30.71 -8.21
C SER A 329 -10.54 -30.00 -8.25
N LEU A 330 -11.25 -30.07 -9.38
CA LEU A 330 -12.52 -29.38 -9.59
C LEU A 330 -13.50 -30.26 -10.39
N ASN A 331 -14.66 -30.57 -9.80
CA ASN A 331 -15.68 -31.34 -10.50
C ASN A 331 -16.47 -30.45 -11.46
N PHE A 332 -16.15 -30.53 -12.76
CA PHE A 332 -16.82 -29.73 -13.79
C PHE A 332 -18.31 -30.05 -13.95
N ASP A 333 -18.68 -31.32 -13.75
CA ASP A 333 -20.08 -31.74 -13.81
C ASP A 333 -20.89 -31.06 -12.70
N HIS A 334 -20.40 -31.13 -11.46
CA HIS A 334 -20.98 -30.41 -10.33
C HIS A 334 -21.00 -28.89 -10.57
N PHE A 335 -19.92 -28.32 -11.11
CA PHE A 335 -19.87 -26.88 -11.37
C PHE A 335 -20.92 -26.44 -12.39
N LEU A 336 -21.09 -27.15 -13.51
CA LEU A 336 -22.04 -26.81 -14.56
C LEU A 336 -23.51 -27.05 -14.18
N THR A 337 -23.77 -27.86 -13.15
CA THR A 337 -25.12 -28.22 -12.70
C THR A 337 -25.53 -27.47 -11.44
N GLU A 338 -24.66 -27.45 -10.44
CA GLU A 338 -25.00 -27.04 -9.07
C GLU A 338 -24.44 -25.69 -8.66
N SER A 339 -23.42 -25.15 -9.36
CA SER A 339 -22.78 -23.90 -8.94
C SER A 339 -23.75 -22.72 -8.96
N GLU A 340 -23.58 -21.86 -7.96
CA GLU A 340 -24.34 -20.62 -7.84
C GLU A 340 -24.09 -19.68 -9.03
N PHE A 341 -22.88 -19.73 -9.59
CA PHE A 341 -22.49 -18.96 -10.76
C PHE A 341 -23.33 -19.32 -12.00
N ILE A 342 -23.34 -20.60 -12.38
CA ILE A 342 -24.04 -21.07 -13.59
C ILE A 342 -25.56 -20.93 -13.42
N LYS A 343 -26.10 -21.28 -12.25
CA LYS A 343 -27.54 -21.10 -11.94
C LYS A 343 -27.98 -19.65 -12.04
N ASN A 344 -27.16 -18.70 -11.58
CA ASN A 344 -27.48 -17.28 -11.68
C ASN A 344 -27.48 -16.78 -13.13
N ILE A 345 -26.51 -17.19 -13.95
CA ILE A 345 -26.49 -16.84 -15.38
C ILE A 345 -27.75 -17.36 -16.08
N ILE A 346 -28.07 -18.65 -15.90
CA ILE A 346 -29.24 -19.28 -16.50
C ILE A 346 -30.51 -18.54 -16.09
N ARG A 347 -30.70 -18.30 -14.79
CA ARG A 347 -31.87 -17.58 -14.27
C ARG A 347 -31.99 -16.18 -14.87
N ILE A 348 -30.92 -15.38 -14.85
CA ILE A 348 -30.96 -14.00 -15.35
C ILE A 348 -31.32 -13.97 -16.84
N VAL A 349 -30.73 -14.86 -17.63
CA VAL A 349 -30.99 -14.93 -19.08
C VAL A 349 -32.41 -15.43 -19.39
N GLU A 350 -32.94 -16.38 -18.62
CA GLU A 350 -34.31 -16.88 -18.80
C GLU A 350 -35.36 -15.85 -18.34
N ASP A 351 -35.07 -15.10 -17.28
CA ASP A 351 -35.97 -14.06 -16.73
C ASP A 351 -35.98 -12.77 -17.58
N GLN A 352 -34.86 -12.43 -18.22
CA GLN A 352 -34.73 -11.24 -19.07
C GLN A 352 -34.74 -11.67 -20.54
N THR A 353 -35.85 -11.45 -21.26
CA THR A 353 -35.97 -11.77 -22.69
C THR A 353 -34.74 -11.26 -23.46
N GLY A 354 -33.84 -12.19 -23.82
CA GLY A 354 -32.43 -11.93 -24.08
C GLY A 354 -32.17 -10.97 -25.24
N ALA A 355 -31.89 -9.70 -24.91
CA ALA A 355 -31.33 -8.75 -25.85
C ALA A 355 -29.96 -9.27 -26.30
N ARG A 356 -29.79 -9.47 -27.60
CA ARG A 356 -28.55 -9.90 -28.24
C ARG A 356 -27.86 -8.69 -28.88
N ASN A 357 -26.53 -8.67 -28.84
CA ASN A 357 -25.73 -7.70 -29.57
C ASN A 357 -25.68 -8.05 -31.07
N GLU A 358 -24.99 -7.21 -31.85
CA GLU A 358 -24.83 -7.40 -33.30
C GLU A 358 -24.14 -8.73 -33.66
N ASP A 359 -23.35 -9.28 -32.73
CA ASP A 359 -22.67 -10.57 -32.88
C ASP A 359 -23.57 -11.77 -32.56
N GLY A 360 -24.82 -11.53 -32.15
CA GLY A 360 -25.75 -12.56 -31.75
C GLY A 360 -25.54 -13.09 -30.32
N ASN A 361 -24.66 -12.49 -29.52
CA ASN A 361 -24.44 -12.87 -28.12
C ASN A 361 -25.38 -12.09 -27.19
N ILE A 362 -25.84 -12.70 -26.10
CA ILE A 362 -26.63 -11.99 -25.09
C ILE A 362 -25.78 -10.90 -24.43
N HIS A 363 -26.34 -9.69 -24.32
CA HIS A 363 -25.69 -8.55 -23.69
C HIS A 363 -25.07 -8.88 -22.31
N TRP A 364 -23.89 -8.33 -22.05
CA TRP A 364 -23.26 -8.35 -20.75
C TRP A 364 -24.19 -7.75 -19.69
N PHE A 365 -24.22 -8.38 -18.51
CA PHE A 365 -24.94 -7.91 -17.34
C PHE A 365 -24.08 -8.03 -16.07
N GLN A 366 -24.43 -7.24 -15.05
CA GLN A 366 -23.73 -7.25 -13.78
C GLN A 366 -23.84 -8.64 -13.12
N GLY A 367 -22.69 -9.22 -12.77
CA GLY A 367 -22.60 -10.55 -12.17
C GLY A 367 -22.21 -11.67 -13.13
N LEU A 368 -22.12 -11.39 -14.45
CA LEU A 368 -21.61 -12.35 -15.44
C LEU A 368 -20.10 -12.56 -15.27
N ILE A 369 -19.30 -11.55 -15.64
CA ILE A 369 -17.84 -11.50 -15.49
C ILE A 369 -17.42 -10.02 -15.50
N SER A 370 -16.13 -9.71 -15.36
CA SER A 370 -15.61 -8.37 -15.62
C SER A 370 -16.00 -7.91 -17.04
N PRO A 371 -16.46 -6.66 -17.25
CA PRO A 371 -16.78 -6.17 -18.60
C PRO A 371 -15.59 -6.24 -19.56
N ILE A 372 -14.35 -6.17 -19.03
CA ILE A 372 -13.11 -6.27 -19.81
C ILE A 372 -12.95 -7.67 -20.45
N HIS A 373 -13.45 -8.73 -19.80
CA HIS A 373 -13.29 -10.10 -20.27
C HIS A 373 -14.49 -10.58 -21.11
N TYR A 374 -15.47 -9.72 -21.40
CA TYR A 374 -16.73 -10.15 -22.04
C TYR A 374 -16.52 -10.74 -23.43
N MET A 375 -15.69 -10.09 -24.25
CA MET A 375 -15.28 -10.63 -25.56
C MET A 375 -14.65 -12.01 -25.43
N SER A 376 -13.74 -12.17 -24.46
CA SER A 376 -13.04 -13.43 -24.19
C SER A 376 -13.96 -14.52 -23.70
N PHE A 377 -14.90 -14.21 -22.82
CA PHE A 377 -15.92 -15.15 -22.38
C PHE A 377 -16.74 -15.70 -23.55
N CYS A 378 -17.21 -14.81 -24.44
CA CYS A 378 -17.93 -15.22 -25.65
C CYS A 378 -17.07 -16.11 -26.56
N HIS A 379 -15.82 -15.69 -26.80
CA HIS A 379 -14.87 -16.44 -27.62
C HIS A 379 -14.54 -17.83 -27.06
N ILE A 380 -14.31 -17.93 -25.75
CA ILE A 380 -14.03 -19.18 -25.06
C ILE A 380 -15.23 -20.13 -25.25
N ILE A 381 -16.44 -19.65 -24.99
CA ILE A 381 -17.67 -20.44 -25.12
C ILE A 381 -17.89 -20.90 -26.55
N TYR A 382 -17.72 -20.02 -27.54
CA TYR A 382 -17.76 -20.36 -28.97
C TYR A 382 -16.82 -21.54 -29.30
N SER A 383 -15.64 -21.55 -28.67
CA SER A 383 -14.56 -22.50 -28.95
C SER A 383 -14.71 -23.84 -28.22
N ILE A 384 -15.75 -24.05 -27.40
CA ILE A 384 -15.93 -25.31 -26.66
C ILE A 384 -16.44 -26.41 -27.59
N ASP A 385 -15.64 -27.49 -27.71
CA ASP A 385 -16.04 -28.71 -28.41
C ASP A 385 -17.03 -29.52 -27.56
N LEU A 386 -18.32 -29.24 -27.73
CA LEU A 386 -19.39 -29.92 -27.00
C LEU A 386 -19.37 -31.44 -27.21
N ASN A 387 -18.97 -31.92 -28.39
CA ASN A 387 -18.92 -33.35 -28.68
C ASN A 387 -17.86 -34.06 -27.85
N TYR A 388 -16.67 -33.46 -27.70
CA TYR A 388 -15.61 -34.01 -26.85
C TYR A 388 -16.06 -34.18 -25.38
N TRP A 389 -16.92 -33.29 -24.89
CA TRP A 389 -17.37 -33.28 -23.50
C TRP A 389 -18.59 -34.17 -23.22
N ARG A 390 -19.37 -34.55 -24.25
CA ARG A 390 -20.58 -35.39 -24.09
C ARG A 390 -20.34 -36.70 -23.35
N ASP A 391 -19.18 -37.32 -23.56
CA ASP A 391 -18.84 -38.60 -22.94
C ASP A 391 -18.22 -38.45 -21.54
N LYS A 392 -17.97 -37.22 -21.08
CA LYS A 392 -17.25 -36.92 -19.82
C LYS A 392 -18.11 -36.21 -18.78
N LEU A 393 -19.23 -35.64 -19.20
CA LEU A 393 -20.15 -34.89 -18.36
C LEU A 393 -21.54 -35.54 -18.38
N SER A 394 -22.32 -35.30 -17.33
CA SER A 394 -23.72 -35.70 -17.26
C SER A 394 -24.55 -35.00 -18.34
N GLN A 395 -25.71 -35.60 -18.66
CA GLN A 395 -26.66 -35.00 -19.60
C GLN A 395 -27.11 -33.60 -19.16
N GLU A 396 -27.22 -33.36 -17.87
CA GLU A 396 -27.62 -32.05 -17.34
C GLU A 396 -26.53 -31.00 -17.50
N ALA A 397 -25.27 -31.35 -17.19
CA ALA A 397 -24.13 -30.47 -17.43
C ALA A 397 -24.00 -30.11 -18.92
N ILE A 398 -24.16 -31.10 -19.81
CA ILE A 398 -24.14 -30.88 -21.27
C ILE A 398 -25.28 -29.99 -21.72
N ARG A 399 -26.49 -30.16 -21.16
CA ARG A 399 -27.63 -29.27 -21.45
C ARG A 399 -27.34 -27.83 -21.04
N ASN A 400 -26.80 -27.62 -19.84
CA ASN A 400 -26.47 -26.28 -19.36
C ASN A 400 -25.33 -25.64 -20.16
N LEU A 401 -24.30 -26.41 -20.51
CA LEU A 401 -23.23 -25.96 -21.39
C LEU A 401 -23.76 -25.60 -22.78
N GLY A 402 -24.69 -26.39 -23.32
CA GLY A 402 -25.36 -26.09 -24.58
C GLY A 402 -26.14 -24.77 -24.55
N LYS A 403 -26.82 -24.44 -23.44
CA LYS A 403 -27.45 -23.13 -23.25
C LYS A 403 -26.44 -21.99 -23.31
N LEU A 404 -25.31 -22.13 -22.60
CA LEU A 404 -24.26 -21.11 -22.62
C LEU A 404 -23.72 -20.87 -24.04
N ILE A 405 -23.50 -21.96 -24.81
CA ILE A 405 -23.06 -21.87 -26.21
C ILE A 405 -24.10 -21.15 -27.07
N ASP A 406 -25.39 -21.46 -26.95
CA ASP A 406 -26.45 -20.76 -27.69
C ASP A 406 -26.51 -19.26 -27.35
N TRP A 407 -26.27 -18.91 -26.10
CA TRP A 407 -26.40 -17.54 -25.61
C TRP A 407 -25.18 -16.67 -25.85
N PHE A 408 -23.98 -17.23 -25.75
CA PHE A 408 -22.74 -16.44 -25.73
C PHE A 408 -21.67 -16.96 -26.72
N GLY A 409 -21.93 -18.05 -27.45
CA GLY A 409 -21.01 -18.64 -28.41
C GLY A 409 -21.39 -18.36 -29.85
N ALA A 410 -21.85 -17.15 -30.18
CA ALA A 410 -22.31 -16.81 -31.53
C ALA A 410 -21.19 -16.34 -32.48
N ARG A 411 -20.06 -15.83 -31.94
CA ARG A 411 -18.96 -15.25 -32.73
C ARG A 411 -17.59 -15.77 -32.29
N ASP A 412 -16.75 -16.02 -33.30
CA ASP A 412 -15.31 -16.28 -33.15
C ASP A 412 -14.54 -14.96 -33.09
N TYR A 413 -13.62 -14.84 -32.14
CA TYR A 413 -12.77 -13.67 -31.92
C TYR A 413 -11.31 -14.10 -31.91
N ARG A 414 -10.82 -14.58 -33.06
CA ARG A 414 -9.48 -15.18 -33.23
C ARG A 414 -8.31 -14.31 -32.79
N ILE A 415 -8.51 -13.00 -32.73
CA ILE A 415 -7.51 -12.07 -32.16
C ILE A 415 -7.10 -12.48 -30.73
N LEU A 416 -8.01 -13.07 -29.97
CA LEU A 416 -7.74 -13.52 -28.60
C LEU A 416 -6.88 -14.80 -28.55
N ASP A 417 -6.78 -15.54 -29.65
CA ASP A 417 -5.85 -16.68 -29.76
C ASP A 417 -4.51 -16.27 -30.40
N SER A 418 -4.36 -15.02 -30.80
CA SER A 418 -3.15 -14.44 -31.39
C SER A 418 -2.44 -13.52 -30.39
N TYR A 419 -1.20 -13.15 -30.70
CA TYR A 419 -0.52 -12.06 -29.98
C TYR A 419 -0.42 -10.82 -30.87
N SER A 420 -0.53 -9.63 -30.28
CA SER A 420 -0.33 -8.38 -31.01
C SER A 420 1.15 -8.07 -31.17
N LEU A 421 1.63 -8.04 -32.42
CA LEU A 421 3.02 -7.72 -32.73
C LEU A 421 3.34 -6.26 -32.37
N GLU A 422 2.44 -5.34 -32.73
CA GLU A 422 2.56 -3.91 -32.40
C GLU A 422 2.66 -3.67 -30.89
N ALA A 423 1.83 -4.37 -30.10
CA ALA A 423 1.90 -4.29 -28.65
C ALA A 423 3.22 -4.82 -28.09
N LEU A 424 3.73 -5.93 -28.63
CA LEU A 424 4.99 -6.52 -28.17
C LEU A 424 6.17 -5.60 -28.47
N GLN A 425 6.20 -5.03 -29.67
CA GLN A 425 7.24 -4.08 -30.10
C GLN A 425 7.23 -2.78 -29.31
N ALA A 426 6.04 -2.31 -28.90
CA ALA A 426 5.90 -1.13 -28.05
C ALA A 426 6.57 -1.28 -26.66
N LEU A 427 6.93 -2.50 -26.23
CA LEU A 427 7.65 -2.72 -24.98
C LEU A 427 9.16 -2.46 -25.08
N GLU A 428 9.72 -2.40 -26.30
CA GLU A 428 11.14 -2.13 -26.58
C GLU A 428 12.12 -3.02 -25.77
N LEU A 429 11.79 -4.30 -25.60
CA LEU A 429 12.56 -5.23 -24.78
C LEU A 429 13.76 -5.80 -25.57
N PRO A 430 14.94 -5.93 -24.95
CA PRO A 430 16.13 -6.44 -25.64
C PRO A 430 16.05 -7.93 -26.02
N PHE A 431 15.05 -8.66 -25.52
CA PHE A 431 14.79 -10.07 -25.75
C PHE A 431 13.46 -10.31 -26.50
N GLU A 432 12.96 -9.29 -27.20
CA GLU A 432 11.73 -9.34 -27.98
C GLU A 432 11.75 -10.47 -29.03
N LYS A 433 12.87 -10.66 -29.72
CA LYS A 433 13.01 -11.67 -30.77
C LYS A 433 12.85 -13.09 -30.24
N GLU A 434 13.39 -13.35 -29.06
CA GLU A 434 13.25 -14.61 -28.36
C GLU A 434 11.80 -14.85 -27.95
N MET A 435 11.09 -13.81 -27.49
CA MET A 435 9.66 -13.90 -27.19
C MET A 435 8.84 -14.22 -28.45
N ILE A 436 9.08 -13.53 -29.57
CA ILE A 436 8.43 -13.80 -30.87
C ILE A 436 8.66 -15.26 -31.28
N ASN A 437 9.91 -15.73 -31.23
CA ASN A 437 10.25 -17.10 -31.60
C ASN A 437 9.54 -18.16 -30.74
N ILE A 438 9.27 -17.87 -29.46
CA ILE A 438 8.50 -18.75 -28.58
C ILE A 438 7.02 -18.73 -28.95
N LEU A 439 6.45 -17.54 -29.20
CA LEU A 439 5.03 -17.37 -29.52
C LEU A 439 4.67 -17.96 -30.89
N ASP A 440 5.54 -17.77 -31.90
CA ASP A 440 5.37 -18.28 -33.27
C ASP A 440 5.33 -19.82 -33.37
N GLN A 441 5.79 -20.52 -32.32
CA GLN A 441 5.66 -21.98 -32.24
C GLN A 441 4.23 -22.43 -31.88
N HIS A 442 3.38 -21.52 -31.40
CA HIS A 442 2.07 -21.84 -30.83
C HIS A 442 0.92 -21.07 -31.49
N THR A 443 1.17 -19.86 -31.99
CA THR A 443 0.15 -19.05 -32.65
C THR A 443 0.76 -18.13 -33.70
N THR A 444 -0.08 -17.47 -34.49
CA THR A 444 0.31 -16.45 -35.45
C THR A 444 0.21 -15.05 -34.84
N PRO A 445 1.11 -14.11 -35.19
CA PRO A 445 0.95 -12.71 -34.81
C PRO A 445 -0.30 -12.10 -35.47
N ASP A 446 -0.86 -11.12 -34.79
CA ASP A 446 -1.72 -10.09 -35.37
C ASP A 446 -0.92 -8.79 -35.47
N ASP A 447 -0.83 -8.24 -36.68
CA ASP A 447 -0.10 -7.02 -37.02
C ASP A 447 -1.02 -5.81 -37.18
N SER A 448 -2.25 -5.87 -36.66
CA SER A 448 -3.19 -4.77 -36.75
C SER A 448 -2.74 -3.61 -35.84
N GLU A 449 -2.56 -2.43 -36.45
CA GLU A 449 -2.31 -1.19 -35.70
C GLU A 449 -3.50 -0.79 -34.80
N VAL A 450 -4.71 -1.26 -35.15
CA VAL A 450 -5.95 -0.97 -34.43
C VAL A 450 -6.74 -2.25 -34.21
N LEU A 451 -7.05 -2.55 -32.95
CA LEU A 451 -7.91 -3.67 -32.56
C LEU A 451 -9.25 -3.18 -32.04
N GLU A 452 -10.32 -3.82 -32.46
CA GLU A 452 -11.66 -3.62 -31.91
C GLU A 452 -11.96 -4.71 -30.88
N ILE A 453 -12.38 -4.31 -29.69
CA ILE A 453 -12.71 -5.20 -28.58
C ILE A 453 -14.02 -4.79 -27.92
N LEU A 454 -14.60 -5.67 -27.10
CA LEU A 454 -15.79 -5.37 -26.31
C LEU A 454 -15.44 -5.05 -24.86
N TYR A 455 -15.90 -3.89 -24.36
CA TYR A 455 -15.95 -3.56 -22.94
C TYR A 455 -17.41 -3.62 -22.46
N GLY A 456 -17.80 -4.78 -21.94
CA GLY A 456 -19.21 -5.11 -21.70
C GLY A 456 -20.01 -5.01 -23.01
N ASN A 457 -21.01 -4.13 -23.06
CA ASN A 457 -21.87 -3.95 -24.23
C ASN A 457 -21.33 -2.91 -25.24
N ASN A 458 -20.17 -2.31 -24.99
CA ASN A 458 -19.63 -1.25 -25.83
C ASN A 458 -18.48 -1.79 -26.69
N SER A 459 -18.50 -1.49 -27.99
CA SER A 459 -17.33 -1.64 -28.85
C SER A 459 -16.35 -0.50 -28.58
N VAL A 460 -15.10 -0.84 -28.30
CA VAL A 460 -14.00 0.09 -28.02
C VAL A 460 -12.77 -0.32 -28.82
N LYS A 461 -11.79 0.58 -28.98
CA LYS A 461 -10.59 0.30 -29.78
C LYS A 461 -9.30 0.48 -29.01
N ILE A 462 -8.33 -0.37 -29.33
CA ILE A 462 -6.92 -0.22 -28.99
C ILE A 462 -6.21 0.24 -30.26
N ASP A 463 -5.79 1.50 -30.30
CA ASP A 463 -4.94 2.05 -31.37
C ASP A 463 -3.51 2.16 -30.84
N TYR A 464 -2.62 1.28 -31.29
CA TYR A 464 -1.24 1.21 -30.78
C TYR A 464 -0.41 2.45 -31.16
N ARG A 465 -0.88 3.26 -32.11
CA ARG A 465 -0.23 4.52 -32.50
C ARG A 465 -0.57 5.67 -31.56
N LEU A 466 -1.66 5.55 -30.79
CA LEU A 466 -2.07 6.55 -29.82
C LEU A 466 -1.33 6.37 -28.49
N GLN A 467 -0.37 7.26 -28.25
CA GLN A 467 0.34 7.37 -26.97
C GLN A 467 -0.32 8.40 -26.05
N TYR A 468 -0.26 8.16 -24.75
CA TYR A 468 -0.67 9.14 -23.75
C TYR A 468 0.30 10.33 -23.72
N PRO A 469 -0.19 11.58 -23.80
CA PRO A 469 0.66 12.77 -23.72
C PRO A 469 1.05 13.05 -22.27
N LEU A 470 2.11 12.42 -21.77
CA LEU A 470 2.63 12.67 -20.41
C LEU A 470 2.96 14.15 -20.21
N SER A 471 2.36 14.77 -19.18
CA SER A 471 2.64 16.15 -18.79
C SER A 471 3.68 16.21 -17.68
N PHE A 472 4.68 17.08 -17.83
CA PHE A 472 5.64 17.35 -16.77
C PHE A 472 5.08 18.38 -15.79
N ILE A 473 4.99 18.00 -14.52
CA ILE A 473 4.55 18.85 -13.41
C ILE A 473 5.77 19.16 -12.55
N LYS A 474 6.03 20.45 -12.37
CA LYS A 474 7.03 20.95 -11.43
C LYS A 474 6.39 21.20 -10.08
N ASN A 475 7.11 20.86 -9.02
CA ASN A 475 6.76 21.26 -7.68
C ASN A 475 6.78 22.80 -7.59
N ALA A 476 5.59 23.40 -7.48
CA ALA A 476 5.43 24.85 -7.43
C ALA A 476 5.71 25.37 -6.00
N THR A 477 6.94 25.20 -5.52
CA THR A 477 7.32 25.71 -4.19
C THR A 477 8.21 26.94 -4.32
N ASN A 478 7.65 28.11 -4.05
CA ASN A 478 8.46 29.27 -3.75
C ASN A 478 8.92 29.16 -2.28
N LYS A 479 10.23 28.98 -2.05
CA LYS A 479 10.78 28.85 -0.68
C LYS A 479 10.31 29.96 0.25
N ASN A 480 10.08 31.16 -0.29
CA ASN A 480 9.59 32.30 0.48
C ASN A 480 8.17 32.08 1.00
N ASP A 481 7.25 31.48 0.23
CA ASP A 481 5.85 31.29 0.65
C ASP A 481 5.69 30.20 1.71
N VAL A 482 6.59 29.20 1.74
CA VAL A 482 6.55 28.12 2.75
C VAL A 482 7.29 28.51 4.03
N VAL A 483 8.43 29.20 3.94
CA VAL A 483 9.22 29.64 5.11
C VAL A 483 8.60 30.87 5.79
N SER A 484 7.88 31.74 5.06
CA SER A 484 7.10 32.84 5.66
C SER A 484 5.74 32.39 6.20
N SER A 485 5.31 31.18 5.90
CA SER A 485 3.97 30.74 6.26
C SER A 485 3.89 30.49 7.76
N GLU A 486 2.94 31.19 8.38
CA GLU A 486 2.36 30.88 9.69
C GLU A 486 2.03 29.39 9.88
N ILE A 487 2.08 28.56 8.83
CA ILE A 487 1.77 27.13 8.81
C ILE A 487 2.76 26.28 9.63
N ILE A 488 4.07 26.45 9.48
CA ILE A 488 5.04 25.67 10.30
C ILE A 488 4.91 26.11 11.77
N GLN A 489 4.74 27.41 12.03
CA GLN A 489 4.50 27.95 13.37
C GLN A 489 3.12 27.59 13.96
N LYS A 490 2.07 27.39 13.14
CA LYS A 490 0.73 26.91 13.54
C LYS A 490 0.67 25.39 13.73
N SER A 491 1.66 24.66 13.19
CA SER A 491 1.77 23.20 13.30
C SER A 491 2.58 22.72 14.50
N LEU A 492 3.45 23.58 15.03
CA LEU A 492 4.09 23.35 16.32
C LEU A 492 3.06 23.61 17.43
N PRO A 493 3.12 22.87 18.54
CA PRO A 493 2.22 23.11 19.66
C PRO A 493 2.39 24.55 20.16
N GLN A 494 1.40 25.41 19.86
CA GLN A 494 1.50 26.84 20.12
C GLN A 494 1.57 27.19 21.62
N PHE A 495 1.21 26.25 22.49
CA PHE A 495 1.26 26.48 23.94
C PHE A 495 2.67 26.80 24.44
N HIS A 496 3.73 26.26 23.82
CA HIS A 496 5.10 26.56 24.24
C HIS A 496 5.52 28.00 23.94
N THR A 497 4.92 28.62 22.92
CA THR A 497 5.08 30.05 22.62
C THR A 497 4.06 30.92 23.36
N ARG A 498 2.95 30.34 23.83
CA ARG A 498 1.86 31.05 24.54
C ARG A 498 2.16 31.26 26.02
N TYR A 499 2.89 30.34 26.63
CA TYR A 499 3.23 30.38 28.06
C TYR A 499 4.73 30.44 28.24
N GLU A 500 5.19 31.27 29.18
CA GLU A 500 6.58 31.27 29.59
C GLU A 500 6.93 29.92 30.18
N SER A 501 8.12 29.40 29.86
CA SER A 501 8.56 28.12 30.38
C SER A 501 10.04 28.09 30.70
N GLN A 502 10.39 27.22 31.65
CA GLN A 502 11.76 27.03 32.12
C GLN A 502 12.04 25.54 32.26
N VAL A 503 13.22 25.12 31.82
CA VAL A 503 13.73 23.77 32.06
C VAL A 503 14.87 23.81 33.07
N VAL A 504 14.83 22.91 34.03
CA VAL A 504 15.92 22.67 34.98
C VAL A 504 16.23 21.19 34.97
N ALA A 505 17.51 20.85 34.80
CA ALA A 505 17.98 19.46 34.83
C ALA A 505 19.12 19.35 35.84
N ARG A 506 18.92 18.53 36.87
CA ARG A 506 19.89 18.35 37.95
C ARG A 506 19.70 17.02 38.67
N ASN A 507 20.70 16.63 39.44
CA ASN A 507 20.59 15.53 40.38
C ASN A 507 20.07 16.05 41.74
N LEU A 508 19.00 15.46 42.27
CA LEU A 508 18.36 15.88 43.52
C LEU A 508 19.23 15.72 44.78
N GLU A 509 20.18 14.80 44.77
CA GLU A 509 21.02 14.49 45.94
C GLU A 509 22.29 15.34 45.94
N THR A 510 22.89 15.55 44.77
CA THR A 510 24.17 16.27 44.63
C THR A 510 24.02 17.72 44.18
N MET A 511 22.84 18.11 43.70
CA MET A 511 22.52 19.42 43.11
C MET A 511 23.34 19.78 41.86
N ASN A 512 24.10 18.82 41.32
CA ASN A 512 24.85 19.01 40.08
C ASN A 512 23.91 19.08 38.88
N GLU A 513 24.20 19.98 37.95
CA GLU A 513 23.52 20.07 36.66
C GLU A 513 23.77 18.80 35.84
N ILE A 514 22.76 18.34 35.10
CA ILE A 514 22.86 17.16 34.25
C ILE A 514 22.46 17.49 32.81
N PRO A 515 23.05 16.83 31.80
CA PRO A 515 22.64 17.03 30.42
C PRO A 515 21.20 16.56 30.22
N PHE A 516 20.43 17.36 29.49
CA PHE A 516 19.08 17.04 29.04
C PHE A 516 18.96 17.38 27.56
N GLU A 517 17.89 16.90 26.95
CA GLU A 517 17.52 17.26 25.59
C GLU A 517 16.06 17.67 25.57
N GLN A 518 15.76 18.79 24.92
CA GLN A 518 14.41 19.28 24.67
C GLN A 518 14.24 19.50 23.17
N LYS A 519 13.13 19.02 22.62
CA LYS A 519 12.79 19.12 21.21
C LYS A 519 11.39 19.65 21.04
N TYR A 520 11.22 20.41 19.97
CA TYR A 520 9.93 20.91 19.51
C TYR A 520 9.68 20.29 18.15
N ASP A 521 8.69 19.41 18.08
CA ASP A 521 8.23 18.85 16.82
C ASP A 521 6.70 18.73 16.85
N TYR A 522 6.11 18.25 15.75
CA TYR A 522 4.66 18.13 15.63
C TYR A 522 4.05 17.13 16.62
N ARG A 523 4.83 16.27 17.30
CA ARG A 523 4.33 15.36 18.34
C ARG A 523 4.02 16.12 19.62
N GLY A 524 4.66 17.27 19.83
CA GLY A 524 4.64 17.94 21.12
C GLY A 524 5.97 18.62 21.48
N VAL A 525 6.03 19.06 22.74
CA VAL A 525 7.30 19.39 23.39
C VAL A 525 7.83 18.10 24.02
N SER A 526 8.92 17.56 23.50
CA SER A 526 9.56 16.37 24.09
C SER A 526 10.79 16.73 24.89
N PHE A 527 10.99 16.06 26.02
CA PHE A 527 12.16 16.28 26.87
C PHE A 527 12.56 15.02 27.63
N TYR A 528 13.87 14.88 27.88
CA TYR A 528 14.45 13.77 28.63
C TYR A 528 15.86 14.06 29.15
N ILE A 529 16.34 13.23 30.07
CA ILE A 529 17.71 13.25 30.61
C ILE A 529 18.65 12.68 29.54
N ASN A 530 19.63 13.45 29.06
CA ASN A 530 20.52 13.02 27.99
C ASN A 530 21.72 12.25 28.55
N LYS A 531 21.44 11.09 29.15
CA LYS A 531 22.43 10.12 29.64
C LYS A 531 22.00 8.70 29.29
N SER A 532 22.98 7.86 28.99
CA SER A 532 22.78 6.43 28.88
C SER A 532 22.40 5.81 30.24
N ALA A 533 23.21 6.04 31.27
CA ALA A 533 22.94 5.60 32.64
C ALA A 533 22.63 6.77 33.59
N PRO A 534 21.39 7.28 33.64
CA PRO A 534 20.97 8.23 34.68
C PRO A 534 21.20 7.66 36.08
N ALA A 535 21.74 8.49 36.97
CA ALA A 535 21.93 8.14 38.37
C ALA A 535 20.64 8.32 39.16
N LYS A 536 20.50 7.63 40.29
CA LYS A 536 19.40 7.89 41.23
C LYS A 536 19.34 9.38 41.58
N GLY A 537 18.14 9.95 41.52
CA GLY A 537 17.89 11.36 41.77
C GLY A 537 18.14 12.28 40.58
N ASP A 538 18.68 11.80 39.46
CA ASP A 538 18.71 12.58 38.22
C ASP A 538 17.28 12.95 37.80
N MET A 539 17.07 14.21 37.47
CA MET A 539 15.76 14.69 37.02
C MET A 539 15.88 15.78 35.96
N VAL A 540 14.82 15.90 35.17
CA VAL A 540 14.54 17.07 34.33
C VAL A 540 13.12 17.53 34.60
N GLU A 541 12.94 18.82 34.83
CA GLU A 541 11.67 19.46 35.15
C GLU A 541 11.44 20.62 34.18
N LEU A 542 10.26 20.63 33.55
CA LEU A 542 9.78 21.66 32.64
C LEU A 542 8.57 22.34 33.28
N THR A 543 8.73 23.62 33.62
CA THR A 543 7.70 24.43 34.27
C THR A 543 7.08 25.39 33.27
N TYR A 544 5.75 25.47 33.25
CA TYR A 544 4.99 26.49 32.51
C TYR A 544 4.31 27.46 33.46
N CYS A 545 4.39 28.76 33.16
CA CYS A 545 3.78 29.85 33.92
C CYS A 545 2.52 30.37 33.22
N PHE A 546 1.42 30.44 33.96
CA PHE A 546 0.16 31.03 33.52
C PHE A 546 -0.03 32.39 34.20
N ASN A 547 0.17 33.46 33.44
CA ASN A 547 0.07 34.83 33.91
C ASN A 547 -1.31 35.43 33.56
N ASN A 548 -1.73 36.44 34.31
CA ASN A 548 -2.98 37.20 34.10
C ASN A 548 -4.28 36.39 34.36
N LEU A 549 -4.26 35.44 35.29
CA LEU A 549 -5.49 34.79 35.74
C LEU A 549 -6.28 35.70 36.68
N ILE A 550 -7.61 35.71 36.59
CA ILE A 550 -8.46 36.53 37.46
C ILE A 550 -8.65 35.80 38.79
N LYS A 551 -8.29 36.47 39.88
CA LYS A 551 -8.48 35.94 41.23
C LYS A 551 -9.95 35.58 41.50
N ASP A 552 -10.16 34.51 42.24
CA ASP A 552 -11.46 33.96 42.63
C ASP A 552 -12.32 33.40 41.46
N ARG A 553 -11.82 33.40 40.22
CA ARG A 553 -12.42 32.69 39.07
C ARG A 553 -11.97 31.24 39.00
N PHE A 554 -12.74 30.44 38.25
CA PHE A 554 -12.52 29.00 38.12
C PHE A 554 -11.94 28.70 36.75
N TYR A 555 -10.96 27.80 36.71
CA TYR A 555 -10.23 27.43 35.50
C TYR A 555 -10.19 25.92 35.31
N HIS A 556 -10.18 25.52 34.05
CA HIS A 556 -9.87 24.17 33.59
C HIS A 556 -8.55 24.20 32.82
N LEU A 557 -7.53 23.52 33.35
CA LEU A 557 -6.27 23.27 32.69
C LEU A 557 -6.26 21.82 32.17
N HIS A 558 -6.08 21.66 30.86
CA HIS A 558 -6.01 20.39 30.17
C HIS A 558 -4.58 20.14 29.68
N VAL A 559 -4.03 18.98 30.03
CA VAL A 559 -2.69 18.54 29.60
C VAL A 559 -2.80 17.14 29.03
N THR A 560 -2.28 16.92 27.83
CA THR A 560 -2.09 15.56 27.29
C THR A 560 -0.61 15.26 27.23
N ILE A 561 -0.20 14.17 27.91
CA ILE A 561 1.19 13.70 27.90
C ILE A 561 1.28 12.26 27.36
N LEU A 562 2.43 11.91 26.81
CA LEU A 562 2.75 10.57 26.34
C LEU A 562 4.15 10.17 26.81
N SER A 563 4.25 9.03 27.48
CA SER A 563 5.50 8.30 27.70
C SER A 563 5.54 7.14 26.70
N PRO A 564 6.41 7.14 25.68
CA PRO A 564 6.40 6.11 24.64
C PRO A 564 7.01 4.78 25.11
N TYR A 565 7.63 4.74 26.29
CA TYR A 565 8.21 3.52 26.84
C TYR A 565 7.15 2.69 27.56
N THR A 566 7.18 1.38 27.43
CA THR A 566 6.38 0.46 28.24
C THR A 566 7.10 -0.87 28.37
N SER A 567 7.45 -1.24 29.60
CA SER A 567 8.03 -2.54 29.92
C SER A 567 7.95 -2.78 31.44
N PRO A 568 6.92 -3.50 31.92
CA PRO A 568 6.69 -3.73 33.35
C PRO A 568 7.86 -4.38 34.10
N ILE A 569 8.75 -5.08 33.38
CA ILE A 569 9.97 -5.70 33.94
C ILE A 569 10.90 -4.63 34.55
N TYR A 570 10.89 -3.42 34.01
CA TYR A 570 11.73 -2.31 34.45
C TYR A 570 10.96 -1.25 35.24
N LYS A 571 9.88 -1.65 35.91
CA LYS A 571 9.16 -0.77 36.83
C LYS A 571 10.10 -0.15 37.87
N ASN A 572 9.69 1.01 38.34
CA ASN A 572 10.33 1.87 39.31
C ASN A 572 11.69 2.40 38.84
N ARG A 573 12.05 2.38 37.56
CA ARG A 573 13.30 3.03 37.09
C ARG A 573 13.12 4.54 36.97
N PHE A 574 12.03 4.96 36.36
CA PHE A 574 11.65 6.37 36.23
C PHE A 574 10.19 6.54 36.58
N LYS A 575 9.86 7.74 37.04
CA LYS A 575 8.48 8.22 37.07
C LYS A 575 8.42 9.61 36.49
N TYR A 576 7.27 9.93 35.91
CA TYR A 576 6.93 11.31 35.68
C TYR A 576 5.99 11.83 36.76
N LYS A 577 6.04 13.15 36.98
CA LYS A 577 5.17 13.87 37.89
C LYS A 577 4.60 15.10 37.20
N ILE A 578 3.35 15.41 37.52
CA ILE A 578 2.72 16.69 37.17
C ILE A 578 2.37 17.37 38.49
N LEU A 579 3.01 18.52 38.71
CA LEU A 579 2.99 19.26 39.96
C LEU A 579 2.38 20.65 39.69
N PRO A 580 1.05 20.77 39.80
CA PRO A 580 0.37 22.05 39.87
C PRO A 580 0.65 22.73 41.22
N ASP A 581 0.81 24.05 41.26
CA ASP A 581 0.88 24.81 42.52
C ASP A 581 -0.50 25.07 43.14
N MET A 582 -1.57 24.89 42.35
CA MET A 582 -2.96 25.16 42.73
C MET A 582 -3.73 23.98 43.35
N CYS A 583 -3.26 22.73 43.20
CA CYS A 583 -3.92 21.53 43.73
C CYS A 583 -2.95 20.35 43.91
N GLY A 584 -3.47 19.19 44.34
CA GLY A 584 -2.67 17.96 44.46
C GLY A 584 -2.10 17.49 43.12
N GLY A 585 -0.94 16.84 43.16
CA GLY A 585 -0.21 16.45 41.95
C GLY A 585 -0.61 15.08 41.43
N LEU A 586 0.04 14.67 40.34
CA LEU A 586 -0.07 13.35 39.74
C LEU A 586 1.32 12.75 39.59
N GLU A 587 1.45 11.45 39.79
CA GLU A 587 2.63 10.69 39.39
C GLU A 587 2.29 9.37 38.71
N GLU A 588 3.16 8.93 37.81
CA GLU A 588 3.06 7.64 37.16
C GLU A 588 4.45 7.13 36.77
N ASP A 589 4.62 5.82 36.85
CA ASP A 589 5.81 5.14 36.37
C ASP A 589 5.73 4.93 34.86
N ILE A 590 6.79 5.36 34.16
CA ILE A 590 6.83 5.35 32.69
C ILE A 590 6.68 3.93 32.11
N ALA A 591 6.88 2.89 32.90
CA ALA A 591 6.93 1.51 32.43
C ALA A 591 5.56 0.87 32.15
N PHE A 592 4.44 1.52 32.50
CA PHE A 592 3.11 0.90 32.50
C PHE A 592 2.13 1.39 31.42
N TRP A 593 2.33 2.57 30.83
CA TRP A 593 1.36 3.18 29.91
C TRP A 593 2.03 3.89 28.73
N ASP A 594 1.91 3.31 27.55
CA ASP A 594 2.42 3.85 26.26
C ASP A 594 1.37 4.64 25.48
N LYS A 595 0.25 4.98 26.11
CA LYS A 595 -0.84 5.76 25.51
C LYS A 595 -0.88 7.17 26.08
N GLU A 596 -1.64 8.03 25.41
CA GLU A 596 -1.89 9.37 25.91
C GLU A 596 -2.59 9.34 27.27
N ASN A 597 -2.07 10.13 28.20
CA ASN A 597 -2.70 10.43 29.47
C ASN A 597 -3.24 11.86 29.42
N SER A 598 -4.56 11.97 29.33
CA SER A 598 -5.30 13.24 29.31
C SER A 598 -5.65 13.62 30.73
N ILE A 599 -5.10 14.73 31.20
CA ILE A 599 -5.13 15.17 32.59
C ILE A 599 -5.88 16.49 32.64
N HIS A 600 -6.91 16.54 33.48
CA HIS A 600 -7.78 17.69 33.64
C HIS A 600 -7.66 18.19 35.08
N LEU A 601 -7.26 19.45 35.21
CA LEU A 601 -7.07 20.16 36.47
C LEU A 601 -8.14 21.24 36.57
N PHE A 602 -8.99 21.14 37.59
CA PHE A 602 -10.05 22.10 37.86
C PHE A 602 -9.74 22.83 39.15
N PHE A 603 -9.63 24.16 39.11
CA PHE A 603 -9.24 24.94 40.29
C PHE A 603 -9.84 26.34 40.32
N GLN A 604 -10.01 26.87 41.53
CA GLN A 604 -10.23 28.30 41.76
C GLN A 604 -8.88 29.02 41.88
N SER A 605 -8.71 30.10 41.12
CA SER A 605 -7.47 30.89 41.12
C SER A 605 -7.32 31.71 42.40
N THR A 606 -6.19 31.58 43.10
CA THR A 606 -5.85 32.32 44.32
C THR A 606 -4.93 33.53 44.08
N SER A 607 -4.25 33.56 42.94
CA SER A 607 -3.28 34.56 42.48
C SER A 607 -3.40 34.80 40.98
N GLU A 608 -2.77 35.86 40.46
CA GLU A 608 -2.75 36.14 39.02
C GLU A 608 -1.74 35.31 38.23
N GLU A 609 -0.80 34.67 38.94
CA GLU A 609 0.24 33.78 38.42
C GLU A 609 0.06 32.39 39.03
N HIS A 610 0.12 31.35 38.19
CA HIS A 610 0.14 29.94 38.60
C HIS A 610 1.11 29.13 37.74
N LYS A 611 1.57 27.99 38.26
CA LYS A 611 2.60 27.16 37.62
C LYS A 611 2.20 25.69 37.57
N ILE A 612 2.56 25.06 36.47
CA ILE A 612 2.56 23.60 36.34
C ILE A 612 3.97 23.12 36.04
N THR A 613 4.47 22.19 36.85
CA THR A 613 5.78 21.57 36.64
C THR A 613 5.60 20.12 36.21
N ILE A 614 6.13 19.78 35.03
CA ILE A 614 6.14 18.43 34.49
C ILE A 614 7.56 17.90 34.61
N LYS A 615 7.74 16.81 35.35
CA LYS A 615 9.04 16.32 35.79
C LYS A 615 9.24 14.86 35.45
N ILE A 616 10.45 14.48 35.04
CA ILE A 616 10.94 13.09 34.96
C ILE A 616 11.97 12.90 36.06
N GLU A 617 11.87 11.80 36.82
CA GLU A 617 12.77 11.50 37.94
C GLU A 617 13.27 10.06 37.86
N THR A 618 14.59 9.88 37.94
CA THR A 618 15.26 8.59 38.05
C THR A 618 15.26 8.10 39.50
N LEU A 619 14.70 6.92 39.74
CA LEU A 619 14.50 6.39 41.11
C LEU A 619 15.62 5.45 41.56
N PHE A 620 16.37 4.85 40.63
CA PHE A 620 17.53 3.99 40.89
C PHE A 620 18.64 4.27 39.88
N ASN A 621 19.87 3.90 40.22
CA ASN A 621 20.96 3.91 39.25
C ASN A 621 20.61 3.00 38.08
N CYS A 622 20.55 3.57 36.89
CA CYS A 622 20.24 2.87 35.66
C CYS A 622 21.46 2.15 35.10
N GLU A 623 21.21 1.03 34.41
CA GLU A 623 22.21 0.29 33.65
C GLU A 623 22.73 1.15 32.46
N PRO A 624 23.91 0.87 31.87
CA PRO A 624 24.44 1.65 30.74
C PRO A 624 23.76 1.35 29.39
N TRP A 625 22.43 1.37 29.37
CA TRP A 625 21.59 1.38 28.16
C TRP A 625 21.23 2.83 27.80
N ASN A 626 20.30 3.11 26.88
CA ASN A 626 19.88 4.47 26.51
C ASN A 626 18.67 4.89 27.36
N TRP A 627 18.78 4.76 28.69
CA TRP A 627 17.66 4.94 29.62
C TRP A 627 17.09 6.35 29.60
N GLY A 628 17.96 7.34 29.43
CA GLY A 628 17.56 8.72 29.25
C GLY A 628 16.53 8.88 28.14
N LYS A 629 16.84 8.39 26.94
CA LYS A 629 15.92 8.45 25.79
C LYS A 629 14.66 7.60 25.98
N ALA A 630 14.79 6.45 26.65
CA ALA A 630 13.65 5.60 26.98
C ALA A 630 12.65 6.36 27.89
N ALA A 631 13.13 7.20 28.79
CA ALA A 631 12.29 8.02 29.67
C ALA A 631 11.75 9.31 29.02
N GLU A 632 11.73 9.43 27.69
CA GLU A 632 11.16 10.59 26.99
C GLU A 632 9.70 10.84 27.39
N LEU A 633 9.39 12.08 27.75
CA LEU A 633 8.01 12.56 27.82
C LEU A 633 7.73 13.48 26.66
N ILE A 634 6.51 13.38 26.13
CA ILE A 634 6.01 14.23 25.06
C ILE A 634 4.75 14.92 25.56
N ILE A 635 4.77 16.25 25.65
CA ILE A 635 3.59 17.07 25.97
C ILE A 635 2.91 17.43 24.65
N LYS A 636 1.71 16.91 24.42
CA LYS A 636 0.95 17.12 23.18
C LYS A 636 0.07 18.35 23.21
N THR A 637 -0.52 18.65 24.36
CA THR A 637 -1.44 19.77 24.55
C THR A 637 -1.25 20.37 25.94
N LEU A 638 -1.49 21.68 26.06
CA LEU A 638 -1.50 22.43 27.31
C LEU A 638 -2.42 23.64 27.14
N ASP A 639 -3.64 23.57 27.66
CA ASP A 639 -4.67 24.59 27.46
C ASP A 639 -5.33 24.97 28.78
N ILE A 640 -5.46 26.28 29.04
CA ILE A 640 -6.19 26.80 30.20
C ILE A 640 -7.40 27.62 29.73
N ASN A 641 -8.56 27.35 30.30
CA ASN A 641 -9.82 28.05 30.01
C ASN A 641 -10.55 28.43 31.29
N GLU A 642 -11.15 29.63 31.34
CA GLU A 642 -12.08 29.99 32.41
C GLU A 642 -13.36 29.16 32.27
N ILE A 643 -13.91 28.71 33.40
CA ILE A 643 -15.11 27.87 33.46
C ILE A 643 -16.09 28.39 34.51
N SER A 644 -17.31 27.85 34.47
CA SER A 644 -18.32 28.05 35.51
C SER A 644 -17.85 27.52 36.87
N LYS A 645 -18.48 28.03 37.94
CA LYS A 645 -18.19 27.65 39.33
C LYS A 645 -18.20 26.13 39.51
N ILE A 646 -17.13 25.61 40.14
CA ILE A 646 -16.99 24.22 40.57
C ILE A 646 -17.12 24.12 42.09
N GLU A 647 -17.50 22.95 42.60
CA GLU A 647 -17.66 22.72 44.05
C GLU A 647 -16.33 22.63 44.79
N ARG A 648 -15.33 21.99 44.17
CA ARG A 648 -14.00 21.78 44.76
C ARG A 648 -12.92 21.65 43.68
N ASN A 649 -11.71 22.08 44.02
CA ASN A 649 -10.53 21.81 43.19
C ASN A 649 -10.35 20.29 43.09
N HIS A 650 -10.13 19.78 41.89
CA HIS A 650 -9.88 18.37 41.67
C HIS A 650 -9.07 18.13 40.40
N ILE A 651 -8.50 16.94 40.33
CA ILE A 651 -7.73 16.45 39.18
C ILE A 651 -8.39 15.16 38.70
N SER A 652 -8.47 14.97 37.39
CA SER A 652 -8.86 13.70 36.77
C SER A 652 -7.88 13.36 35.64
N TRP A 653 -7.76 12.08 35.33
CA TRP A 653 -6.80 11.58 34.36
C TRP A 653 -7.31 10.32 33.65
N SER A 654 -6.81 10.01 32.46
CA SER A 654 -7.26 8.85 31.67
C SER A 654 -6.48 7.58 31.94
N SER A 655 -5.22 7.66 32.37
CA SER A 655 -4.40 6.47 32.65
C SER A 655 -4.85 5.72 33.91
N PRO A 656 -5.06 4.39 33.85
CA PRO A 656 -5.41 3.62 35.05
C PRO A 656 -4.22 3.44 36.02
N PHE A 657 -3.00 3.83 35.62
CA PHE A 657 -1.78 3.63 36.41
C PHE A 657 -1.31 4.89 37.16
N SER A 658 -1.89 6.03 36.82
CA SER A 658 -1.63 7.32 37.46
C SER A 658 -2.17 7.36 38.89
N LYS A 659 -1.40 8.01 39.77
CA LYS A 659 -1.74 8.17 41.20
C LYS A 659 -1.68 9.63 41.59
N GLN A 660 -2.69 10.08 42.34
CA GLN A 660 -2.68 11.40 42.94
C GLN A 660 -1.71 11.45 44.11
N ILE A 661 -0.95 12.54 44.23
CA ILE A 661 0.04 12.80 45.29
C ILE A 661 -0.24 14.08 46.08
#